data_AF-A0A917SA81-F1
#
_entry.id   AF-A0A917SA81-F1
#
_cell.length_a   1.000
_cell.length_b   1.000
_cell.length_c   1.000
_cell.angle_alpha   90.00
_cell.angle_beta   90.00
_cell.angle_gamma   90.00
#
_symmetry.space_group_name_H-M   'P 1'
#
loop_
_entity.id
_entity.type
_entity.pdbx_description
1 polymer ?
#
loop_
_entity_poly.entity_id
_entity_poly.type
_entity_poly.pdbx_seq_one_letter_code
_entity_poly.pdbx_strand_id
1 'polypeptide(L)'
;MTFPTASPTPSRPEDPQPLGGRPVKETARPHPLTPLIRGWIVLLVIIFGVGRQLVPDGSGESPVKNLLRLGIAWLLLIIFGIVVLAAGAGFMSWYFTRFVIDDEELRIETGWLAKRSRRIAFERIQSVDIVQPLAARIFGLVELRIEAGAGDSRTVLRYLSRREGTQIRDYLLARAHGDRVTRAASSTLPQASALTDLSESEHPLVKIGPGRLIGGFVLSTEFGWTLLVWIVLFAVGAVIGQPVVGLAALIPMIFAAFGLVSRRVASQFNYTLAESSRGLRITRGLTNLTSQSLPLDRIQGVRISQPILWRRFGWSRVDIDVLGYGTASNRNENRSDVSSILLPIADAAQVRTALSRVLPGLDLDRLELHPSPRRAQVIRWFDGWTLRWGWNDSVIASRHGWIDRTTDLVPHAKVQSVRITRGPLQRWLQLASVHVDTPRGPVTLVANHLDPAAARTLALSELDRARAARRRLPPGPGDIPVLERFGLVGVTPLGAGGESTVYPRGDDQVLRIYKGDHQGDHQGDHGGATDLVQQLRSAYDAFGQYDLGFRTPLIVESGELFGRTYTIDRRIPGTSLSAWLPTAARDQRRTALFRYLQVAGRIRLLPLPAQDFGRLFGTDPRRFPTLGSLLEDQLRTAVRQTQQWLQKDLPAAAVERVIEEVRQRRCRPAVVHGDYYPGNVFVDIAADGSAVITGVGDFSPHTLAADPLMDIAGAVSLMGLEDYPEVAEDQAFVHQQAIALYGNAEPDIDYWLDVYRRYYAIYYAADPAVYPHSVAALER
;
A
#
# COMPACT_ATOMS: atom_id res chain seq x y z
N MET A 1 -70.43 -16.40 -33.11
CA MET A 1 -69.14 -17.10 -33.25
C MET A 1 -68.11 -16.11 -33.74
N THR A 2 -67.24 -15.63 -32.86
CA THR A 2 -66.20 -14.66 -33.19
C THR A 2 -64.97 -15.00 -32.35
N PHE A 3 -63.90 -15.40 -33.03
CA PHE A 3 -62.65 -15.87 -32.47
C PHE A 3 -61.84 -14.75 -31.81
N PRO A 4 -61.07 -15.03 -30.74
CA PRO A 4 -60.22 -14.05 -30.09
C PRO A 4 -58.90 -13.85 -30.87
N THR A 5 -58.52 -12.58 -31.00
CA THR A 5 -57.34 -12.05 -31.68
C THR A 5 -56.04 -12.35 -30.92
N ALA A 6 -55.00 -12.68 -31.69
CA ALA A 6 -53.68 -13.11 -31.24
C ALA A 6 -52.92 -12.06 -30.40
N SER A 7 -52.20 -12.56 -29.40
CA SER A 7 -51.27 -11.80 -28.53
C SER A 7 -49.99 -11.39 -29.28
N PRO A 8 -49.39 -10.22 -28.97
CA PRO A 8 -48.13 -9.81 -29.58
C PRO A 8 -46.94 -10.57 -28.97
N THR A 9 -46.04 -11.01 -29.84
CA THR A 9 -44.77 -11.71 -29.57
C THR A 9 -43.84 -10.88 -28.67
N PRO A 10 -43.12 -11.49 -27.69
CA PRO A 10 -42.13 -10.77 -26.89
C PRO A 10 -40.91 -10.40 -27.74
N SER A 11 -40.57 -9.11 -27.73
CA SER A 11 -39.38 -8.53 -28.37
C SER A 11 -38.10 -9.04 -27.70
N ARG A 12 -37.14 -9.43 -28.55
CA ARG A 12 -35.75 -9.80 -28.22
C ARG A 12 -35.07 -8.68 -27.40
N PRO A 13 -34.25 -9.00 -26.38
CA PRO A 13 -33.49 -7.95 -25.69
C PRO A 13 -32.52 -7.29 -26.68
N GLU A 14 -32.61 -5.98 -26.82
CA GLU A 14 -31.66 -5.18 -27.59
C GLU A 14 -30.25 -5.32 -26.98
N ASP A 15 -29.28 -5.68 -27.81
CA ASP A 15 -27.86 -5.54 -27.48
C ASP A 15 -27.56 -4.07 -27.12
N PRO A 16 -26.72 -3.81 -26.09
CA PRO A 16 -26.32 -2.45 -25.77
C PRO A 16 -25.53 -1.87 -26.96
N GLN A 17 -26.09 -0.83 -27.58
CA GLN A 17 -25.38 -0.11 -28.65
C GLN A 17 -24.00 0.34 -28.16
N PRO A 18 -22.93 0.17 -28.96
CA PRO A 18 -21.65 0.77 -28.66
C PRO A 18 -21.79 2.29 -28.78
N LEU A 19 -21.74 3.00 -27.65
CA LEU A 19 -21.63 4.46 -27.61
C LEU A 19 -20.27 4.88 -28.19
N GLY A 20 -20.19 4.96 -29.52
CA GLY A 20 -19.11 5.57 -30.28
C GLY A 20 -19.13 7.11 -30.22
N GLY A 21 -19.27 7.67 -29.02
CA GLY A 21 -19.04 9.09 -28.79
C GLY A 21 -17.54 9.34 -28.78
N ARG A 22 -17.05 10.25 -29.62
CA ARG A 22 -15.68 10.80 -29.47
C ARG A 22 -15.50 11.26 -28.01
N PRO A 23 -14.33 11.06 -27.39
CA PRO A 23 -14.09 11.51 -26.02
C PRO A 23 -14.46 12.98 -25.91
N VAL A 24 -15.43 13.29 -25.05
CA VAL A 24 -15.90 14.67 -24.87
C VAL A 24 -14.81 15.41 -24.12
N LYS A 25 -13.93 16.04 -24.88
CA LYS A 25 -12.84 16.86 -24.35
C LYS A 25 -13.41 18.14 -23.75
N GLU A 26 -13.84 18.07 -22.49
CA GLU A 26 -14.37 19.21 -21.77
C GLU A 26 -13.23 20.15 -21.38
N THR A 27 -13.22 21.34 -21.98
CA THR A 27 -12.28 22.40 -21.60
C THR A 27 -12.97 23.37 -20.65
N ALA A 28 -12.47 23.46 -19.42
CA ALA A 28 -12.95 24.38 -18.38
C ALA A 28 -11.87 25.41 -18.03
N ARG A 29 -12.30 26.56 -17.51
CA ARG A 29 -11.40 27.60 -17.00
C ARG A 29 -11.60 27.78 -15.49
N PRO A 30 -10.60 28.29 -14.77
CA PRO A 30 -10.80 28.74 -13.40
C PRO A 30 -11.91 29.78 -13.29
N HIS A 31 -12.50 29.88 -12.10
CA HIS A 31 -13.48 30.92 -11.80
C HIS A 31 -12.89 32.33 -12.04
N PRO A 32 -13.66 33.28 -12.62
CA PRO A 32 -13.17 34.63 -12.95
C PRO A 32 -12.68 35.46 -11.75
N LEU A 33 -13.09 35.12 -10.53
CA LEU A 33 -12.60 35.77 -9.30
C LEU A 33 -11.19 35.30 -8.85
N THR A 34 -10.57 34.36 -9.56
CA THR A 34 -9.24 33.83 -9.22
C THR A 34 -8.15 34.91 -9.11
N PRO A 35 -8.04 35.91 -10.02
CA PRO A 35 -7.06 37.00 -9.89
C PRO A 35 -7.24 37.81 -8.61
N LEU A 36 -8.48 38.14 -8.25
CA LEU A 36 -8.80 38.93 -7.05
C LEU A 36 -8.37 38.20 -5.77
N ILE A 37 -8.66 36.90 -5.69
CA ILE A 37 -8.29 36.04 -4.56
C ILE A 37 -6.78 35.80 -4.46
N ARG A 38 -6.00 36.02 -5.52
CA ARG A 38 -4.53 35.98 -5.46
C ARG A 38 -3.94 37.35 -5.13
N GLY A 39 -4.56 38.43 -5.61
CA GLY A 39 -4.05 39.79 -5.51
C GLY A 39 -4.12 40.43 -4.13
N TRP A 40 -5.02 39.98 -3.23
CA TRP A 40 -5.19 40.60 -1.90
C TRP A 40 -3.92 40.58 -1.01
N ILE A 41 -2.99 39.64 -1.23
CA ILE A 41 -1.70 39.61 -0.52
C ILE A 41 -0.87 40.84 -0.86
N VAL A 42 -0.92 41.31 -2.11
CA VAL A 42 -0.23 42.54 -2.54
C VAL A 42 -0.76 43.74 -1.77
N LEU A 43 -2.08 43.78 -1.55
CA LEU A 43 -2.75 44.80 -0.75
C LEU A 43 -2.25 44.78 0.72
N LEU A 44 -2.11 43.60 1.33
CA LEU A 44 -1.53 43.48 2.67
C LEU A 44 -0.06 43.90 2.74
N VAL A 45 0.75 43.55 1.75
CA VAL A 45 2.17 43.96 1.70
C VAL A 45 2.30 45.47 1.58
N ILE A 46 1.43 46.10 0.78
CA ILE A 46 1.37 47.57 0.67
C ILE A 46 0.94 48.18 2.00
N ILE A 47 -0.12 47.69 2.62
CA ILE A 47 -0.61 48.17 3.92
C ILE A 47 0.47 48.02 4.99
N PHE A 48 1.18 46.89 5.03
CA PHE A 48 2.27 46.66 5.98
C PHE A 48 3.48 47.55 5.71
N GLY A 49 3.87 47.72 4.44
CA GLY A 49 4.98 48.59 4.05
C GLY A 49 4.71 50.06 4.41
N VAL A 50 3.51 50.56 4.13
CA VAL A 50 3.07 51.90 4.52
C VAL A 50 2.93 52.01 6.03
N GLY A 51 2.35 50.99 6.68
CA GLY A 51 2.17 50.93 8.13
C GLY A 51 3.50 50.97 8.89
N ARG A 52 4.55 50.31 8.38
CA ARG A 52 5.89 50.37 8.97
C ARG A 52 6.49 51.76 8.92
N GLN A 53 6.24 52.53 7.85
CA GLN A 53 6.72 53.92 7.74
C GLN A 53 6.00 54.89 8.69
N LEU A 54 4.86 54.48 9.26
CA LEU A 54 4.10 55.26 10.24
C LEU A 54 4.56 55.01 11.69
N VAL A 55 5.38 53.98 11.93
CA VAL A 55 5.94 53.70 13.26
C VAL A 55 7.12 54.65 13.51
N PRO A 56 7.17 55.39 14.64
CA PRO A 56 8.27 56.30 14.93
C PRO A 56 9.59 55.54 15.18
N ASP A 57 10.61 55.77 14.35
CA ASP A 57 11.93 55.13 14.46
C ASP A 57 12.85 55.74 15.54
N GLY A 58 12.30 56.49 16.50
CA GLY A 58 13.06 57.07 17.63
C GLY A 58 14.04 58.19 17.28
N SER A 59 14.15 58.59 16.01
CA SER A 59 15.07 59.61 15.50
C SER A 59 14.60 61.07 15.69
N GLY A 60 13.48 61.32 16.38
CA GLY A 60 12.97 62.67 16.65
C GLY A 60 12.34 63.39 15.45
N GLU A 61 12.45 62.87 14.22
CA GLU A 61 11.68 63.35 13.08
C GLU A 61 10.28 62.73 13.06
N SER A 62 9.24 63.56 12.97
CA SER A 62 7.87 63.06 12.87
C SER A 62 7.67 62.28 11.55
N PRO A 63 7.33 60.99 11.56
CA PRO A 63 7.16 60.16 10.35
C PRO A 63 6.14 60.76 9.36
N VAL A 64 5.15 61.48 9.89
CA VAL A 64 4.14 62.23 9.13
C VAL A 64 4.74 63.30 8.21
N LYS A 65 5.84 63.95 8.61
CA LYS A 65 6.45 65.06 7.85
C LYS A 65 7.27 64.57 6.66
N ASN A 66 7.85 63.38 6.73
CA ASN A 66 8.51 62.72 5.58
C ASN A 66 7.48 62.12 4.59
N LEU A 67 6.34 61.61 5.09
CA LEU A 67 5.22 61.17 4.25
C LEU A 67 4.55 62.33 3.49
N LEU A 68 4.41 63.49 4.14
CA LEU A 68 3.97 64.73 3.47
C LEU A 68 4.99 65.27 2.46
N ARG A 69 6.31 65.12 2.71
CA ARG A 69 7.39 65.55 1.78
C ARG A 69 7.43 64.75 0.48
N LEU A 70 7.18 63.43 0.53
CA LEU A 70 7.03 62.62 -0.71
C LEU A 70 5.75 62.95 -1.48
N GLY A 71 4.82 63.70 -0.91
CA GLY A 71 3.51 63.97 -1.48
C GLY A 71 2.65 62.71 -1.43
N ILE A 72 1.62 62.74 -0.58
CA ILE A 72 0.61 61.65 -0.46
C ILE A 72 0.10 61.22 -1.85
N ALA A 73 0.02 62.16 -2.79
CA ALA A 73 -0.31 61.90 -4.19
C ALA A 73 0.64 60.91 -4.89
N TRP A 74 1.97 61.06 -4.77
CA TRP A 74 2.93 60.15 -5.41
C TRP A 74 2.90 58.75 -4.82
N LEU A 75 2.74 58.65 -3.49
CA LEU A 75 2.63 57.36 -2.82
C LEU A 75 1.34 56.63 -3.24
N LEU A 76 0.21 57.35 -3.32
CA LEU A 76 -1.04 56.80 -3.86
C LEU A 76 -0.90 56.38 -5.33
N LEU A 77 -0.16 57.14 -6.14
CA LEU A 77 0.07 56.83 -7.57
C LEU A 77 0.95 55.59 -7.75
N ILE A 78 1.99 55.44 -6.92
CA ILE A 78 2.84 54.23 -6.89
C ILE A 78 2.00 53.02 -6.45
N ILE A 79 1.23 53.15 -5.38
CA ILE A 79 0.32 52.08 -4.90
C ILE A 79 -0.67 51.70 -6.00
N PHE A 80 -1.30 52.68 -6.64
CA PHE A 80 -2.23 52.46 -7.74
C PHE A 80 -1.55 51.74 -8.90
N GLY A 81 -0.36 52.19 -9.31
CA GLY A 81 0.44 51.53 -10.36
C GLY A 81 0.78 50.07 -10.02
N ILE A 82 1.19 49.79 -8.78
CA ILE A 82 1.46 48.41 -8.31
C ILE A 82 0.18 47.57 -8.35
N VAL A 83 -0.97 48.11 -7.91
CA VAL A 83 -2.26 47.41 -7.90
C VAL A 83 -2.71 47.10 -9.33
N VAL A 84 -2.60 48.06 -10.26
CA VAL A 84 -2.97 47.87 -11.67
C VAL A 84 -2.06 46.83 -12.34
N LEU A 85 -0.74 46.90 -12.13
CA LEU A 85 0.21 45.91 -12.64
C LEU A 85 -0.07 44.51 -12.08
N ALA A 86 -0.33 44.40 -10.77
CA ALA A 86 -0.68 43.13 -10.13
C ALA A 86 -2.01 42.57 -10.66
N ALA A 87 -3.02 43.43 -10.87
CA ALA A 87 -4.30 43.03 -11.45
C ALA A 87 -4.14 42.55 -12.89
N GLY A 88 -3.38 43.28 -13.72
CA GLY A 88 -3.06 42.89 -15.09
C GLY A 88 -2.31 41.55 -15.16
N ALA A 89 -1.27 41.37 -14.33
CA ALA A 89 -0.54 40.11 -14.23
C ALA A 89 -1.44 38.95 -13.76
N GLY A 90 -2.32 39.20 -12.77
CA GLY A 90 -3.28 38.22 -12.27
C GLY A 90 -4.32 37.82 -13.33
N PHE A 91 -4.86 38.79 -14.07
CA PHE A 91 -5.78 38.56 -15.17
C PHE A 91 -5.12 37.73 -16.29
N MET A 92 -3.90 38.09 -16.68
CA MET A 92 -3.14 37.35 -17.68
C MET A 92 -2.90 35.90 -17.24
N SER A 93 -2.51 35.70 -15.97
CA SER A 93 -2.36 34.36 -15.41
C SER A 93 -3.66 33.55 -15.44
N TRP A 94 -4.81 34.16 -15.15
CA TRP A 94 -6.11 33.49 -15.19
C TRP A 94 -6.54 33.13 -16.61
N TYR A 95 -6.42 34.06 -17.55
CA TYR A 95 -6.85 33.88 -18.94
C TYR A 95 -6.11 32.72 -19.66
N PHE A 96 -4.82 32.55 -19.34
CA PHE A 96 -3.98 31.47 -19.89
C PHE A 96 -4.02 30.17 -19.08
N THR A 97 -4.78 30.09 -17.99
CA THR A 97 -4.95 28.84 -17.25
C THR A 97 -6.17 28.08 -17.78
N ARG A 98 -5.96 26.83 -18.24
CA ARG A 98 -7.03 25.97 -18.77
C ARG A 98 -6.95 24.58 -18.17
N PHE A 99 -8.13 23.99 -17.98
CA PHE A 99 -8.31 22.63 -17.51
C PHE A 99 -8.96 21.83 -18.63
N VAL A 100 -8.37 20.70 -18.96
CA VAL A 100 -8.86 19.82 -20.01
C VAL A 100 -9.06 18.47 -19.36
N ILE A 101 -10.31 18.05 -19.25
CA ILE A 101 -10.69 16.73 -18.75
C ILE A 101 -10.96 15.88 -19.99
N ASP A 102 -10.11 14.89 -20.23
CA ASP A 102 -10.29 13.88 -21.29
C ASP A 102 -10.93 12.61 -20.68
N ASP A 103 -11.12 11.56 -21.48
CA ASP A 103 -11.69 10.29 -20.98
C ASP A 103 -10.70 9.44 -20.16
N GLU A 104 -9.40 9.67 -20.33
CA GLU A 104 -8.31 8.90 -19.69
C GLU A 104 -7.40 9.75 -18.78
N GLU A 105 -7.27 11.05 -19.07
CA GLU A 105 -6.35 11.95 -18.36
C GLU A 105 -6.96 13.31 -17.99
N LEU A 106 -6.54 13.81 -16.83
CA LEU A 106 -6.69 15.21 -16.42
C LEU A 106 -5.47 16.01 -16.87
N ARG A 107 -5.68 17.01 -17.71
CA ARG A 107 -4.64 17.91 -18.21
C ARG A 107 -4.83 19.34 -17.72
N ILE A 108 -3.79 19.90 -17.12
CA ILE A 108 -3.75 21.28 -16.63
C ILE A 108 -2.70 22.06 -17.41
N GLU A 109 -3.14 23.11 -18.09
CA GLU A 109 -2.30 24.01 -18.88
C GLU A 109 -2.18 25.36 -18.16
N THR A 110 -0.96 25.80 -17.92
CA THR A 110 -0.65 27.08 -17.25
C THR A 110 0.49 27.80 -17.93
N GLY A 111 0.53 29.12 -17.79
CA GLY A 111 1.65 29.96 -18.20
C GLY A 111 1.37 30.82 -19.44
N TRP A 112 1.81 32.08 -19.36
CA TRP A 112 1.63 33.08 -20.41
C TRP A 112 2.91 33.28 -21.25
N LEU A 113 4.11 33.21 -20.65
CA LEU A 113 5.40 33.16 -21.36
C LEU A 113 5.92 31.73 -21.54
N ALA A 114 5.96 30.96 -20.46
CA ALA A 114 6.42 29.58 -20.47
C ALA A 114 5.22 28.64 -20.30
N LYS A 115 4.79 27.99 -21.38
CA LYS A 115 3.68 27.03 -21.37
C LYS A 115 4.09 25.79 -20.58
N ARG A 116 3.34 25.48 -19.53
CA ARG A 116 3.49 24.27 -18.72
C ARG A 116 2.21 23.46 -18.85
N SER A 117 2.35 22.22 -19.30
CA SER A 117 1.25 21.28 -19.43
C SER A 117 1.53 20.09 -18.52
N ARG A 118 0.62 19.81 -17.60
CA ARG A 118 0.70 18.65 -16.71
C ARG A 118 -0.45 17.70 -17.01
N ARG A 119 -0.14 16.42 -17.20
CA ARG A 119 -1.11 15.35 -17.50
C ARG A 119 -1.09 14.33 -16.38
N ILE A 120 -2.26 13.93 -15.90
CA ILE A 120 -2.44 12.97 -14.81
C ILE A 120 -3.49 11.96 -15.27
N ALA A 121 -3.08 10.72 -15.51
CA ALA A 121 -4.00 9.63 -15.80
C ALA A 121 -4.93 9.38 -14.60
N PHE A 122 -6.21 9.09 -14.84
CA PHE A 122 -7.18 8.90 -13.75
C PHE A 122 -6.79 7.77 -12.81
N GLU A 123 -6.26 6.67 -13.34
CA GLU A 123 -5.78 5.51 -12.56
C GLU A 123 -4.65 5.85 -11.58
N ARG A 124 -3.90 6.93 -11.85
CA ARG A 124 -2.83 7.40 -10.96
C ARG A 124 -3.36 8.30 -9.86
N ILE A 125 -4.58 8.83 -9.96
CA ILE A 125 -5.19 9.68 -8.94
C ILE A 125 -5.45 8.84 -7.70
N GLN A 126 -4.83 9.23 -6.60
CA GLN A 126 -4.92 8.52 -5.34
C GLN A 126 -5.88 9.18 -4.36
N SER A 127 -5.88 10.51 -4.34
CA SER A 127 -6.81 11.27 -3.51
C SER A 127 -7.08 12.65 -4.08
N VAL A 128 -8.27 13.17 -3.77
CA VAL A 128 -8.72 14.49 -4.17
C VAL A 128 -9.29 15.21 -2.95
N ASP A 129 -8.55 16.21 -2.47
CA ASP A 129 -8.95 17.03 -1.33
C ASP A 129 -9.62 18.32 -1.78
N ILE A 130 -10.65 18.76 -1.05
CA ILE A 130 -11.25 20.09 -1.22
C ILE A 130 -10.64 21.00 -0.17
N VAL A 131 -10.01 22.09 -0.61
CA VAL A 131 -9.50 23.13 0.28
C VAL A 131 -10.18 24.45 -0.03
N GLN A 132 -10.61 25.13 1.01
CA GLN A 132 -11.31 26.40 0.92
C GLN A 132 -10.58 27.42 1.81
N PRO A 133 -9.56 28.12 1.26
CA PRO A 133 -8.89 29.20 1.98
C PRO A 133 -9.86 30.34 2.32
N LEU A 134 -9.55 31.13 3.35
CA LEU A 134 -10.50 32.13 3.88
C LEU A 134 -11.00 33.10 2.80
N ALA A 135 -10.10 33.58 1.94
CA ALA A 135 -10.48 34.43 0.81
C ALA A 135 -11.44 33.69 -0.15
N ALA A 136 -11.14 32.44 -0.52
CA ALA A 136 -12.03 31.64 -1.36
C ALA A 136 -13.37 31.34 -0.68
N ARG A 137 -13.38 31.13 0.65
CA ARG A 137 -14.57 30.89 1.47
C ARG A 137 -15.56 32.03 1.38
N ILE A 138 -15.08 33.26 1.51
CA ILE A 138 -15.91 34.47 1.43
C ILE A 138 -16.60 34.57 0.06
N PHE A 139 -15.90 34.16 -1.02
CA PHE A 139 -16.44 34.17 -2.38
C PHE A 139 -17.13 32.85 -2.79
N GLY A 140 -17.32 31.87 -1.90
CA GLY A 140 -17.97 30.59 -2.21
C GLY A 140 -17.17 29.68 -3.16
N LEU A 141 -15.85 29.87 -3.23
CA LEU A 141 -14.94 29.14 -4.10
C LEU A 141 -14.10 28.11 -3.34
N VAL A 142 -13.59 27.11 -4.07
CA VAL A 142 -12.75 26.03 -3.55
C VAL A 142 -11.57 25.76 -4.48
N GLU A 143 -10.48 25.23 -3.94
CA GLU A 143 -9.39 24.63 -4.71
C GLU A 143 -9.41 23.10 -4.51
N LEU A 144 -9.23 22.33 -5.58
CA LEU A 144 -9.06 20.88 -5.49
C LEU A 144 -7.57 20.56 -5.49
N ARG A 145 -7.15 19.68 -4.60
CA ARG A 145 -5.78 19.20 -4.54
C ARG A 145 -5.75 17.72 -4.83
N ILE A 146 -5.05 17.39 -5.90
CA ILE A 146 -5.01 16.05 -6.47
C ILE A 146 -3.61 15.50 -6.20
N GLU A 147 -3.58 14.33 -5.57
CA GLU A 147 -2.36 13.58 -5.29
C GLU A 147 -2.36 12.33 -6.18
N ALA A 148 -1.26 12.14 -6.90
CA ALA A 148 -1.11 11.06 -7.85
C ALA A 148 0.19 10.29 -7.58
N GLY A 149 0.12 8.99 -7.32
CA GLY A 149 1.28 8.08 -7.21
C GLY A 149 2.41 8.44 -6.22
N ALA A 150 3.27 7.47 -5.91
CA ALA A 150 4.51 7.75 -5.18
C ALA A 150 5.51 8.50 -6.10
N GLY A 151 5.89 9.72 -5.72
CA GLY A 151 6.93 10.49 -6.40
C GLY A 151 6.44 11.62 -7.32
N ASP A 152 5.13 11.74 -7.58
CA ASP A 152 4.61 12.86 -8.36
C ASP A 152 4.23 14.05 -7.46
N SER A 153 4.46 15.28 -7.95
CA SER A 153 4.21 16.48 -7.13
C SER A 153 2.71 16.78 -6.99
N ARG A 154 2.25 17.27 -5.83
CA ARG A 154 0.82 17.58 -5.64
C ARG A 154 0.31 18.61 -6.67
N THR A 155 -0.81 18.33 -7.31
CA THR A 155 -1.41 19.21 -8.32
C THR A 155 -2.60 19.95 -7.75
N VAL A 156 -2.68 21.26 -8.02
CA VAL A 156 -3.73 22.11 -7.45
C VAL A 156 -4.58 22.72 -8.56
N LEU A 157 -5.87 22.42 -8.55
CA LEU A 157 -6.89 23.00 -9.40
C LEU A 157 -7.51 24.19 -8.67
N ARG A 158 -7.26 25.41 -9.15
CA ARG A 158 -7.66 26.67 -8.48
C ARG A 158 -8.39 27.57 -9.47
N TYR A 159 -9.41 28.32 -9.10
CA TYR A 159 -10.44 28.03 -8.10
C TYR A 159 -11.71 27.65 -8.85
N LEU A 160 -12.55 26.81 -8.24
CA LEU A 160 -13.83 26.37 -8.78
C LEU A 160 -14.96 26.83 -7.86
N SER A 161 -16.18 26.90 -8.37
CA SER A 161 -17.34 27.06 -7.48
C SER A 161 -17.44 25.86 -6.55
N ARG A 162 -17.97 26.02 -5.33
CA ARG A 162 -18.09 24.90 -4.39
C ARG A 162 -18.82 23.68 -4.99
N ARG A 163 -19.93 23.91 -5.68
CA ARG A 163 -20.71 22.85 -6.34
C ARG A 163 -19.90 22.11 -7.40
N GLU A 164 -19.24 22.87 -8.27
CA GLU A 164 -18.41 22.31 -9.34
C GLU A 164 -17.20 21.56 -8.77
N GLY A 165 -16.58 22.07 -7.70
CA GLY A 165 -15.48 21.41 -7.02
C GLY A 165 -15.86 20.05 -6.44
N THR A 166 -17.01 19.96 -5.77
CA THR A 166 -17.53 18.69 -5.25
C THR A 166 -17.86 17.72 -6.39
N GLN A 167 -18.50 18.18 -7.46
CA GLN A 167 -18.82 17.36 -8.63
C GLN A 167 -17.55 16.83 -9.32
N ILE A 168 -16.54 17.68 -9.56
CA ILE A 168 -15.28 17.27 -10.17
C ILE A 168 -14.54 16.30 -9.24
N ARG A 169 -14.52 16.52 -7.93
CA ARG A 169 -13.92 15.57 -6.98
C ARG A 169 -14.56 14.19 -7.12
N ASP A 170 -15.88 14.12 -7.05
CA ASP A 170 -16.62 12.85 -7.05
C ASP A 170 -16.45 12.14 -8.40
N TYR A 171 -16.44 12.89 -9.50
CA TYR A 171 -16.11 12.40 -10.84
C TYR A 171 -14.69 11.83 -10.91
N LEU A 172 -13.68 12.59 -10.46
CA LEU A 172 -12.27 12.16 -10.49
C LEU A 172 -12.04 10.91 -9.64
N LEU A 173 -12.64 10.84 -8.45
CA LEU A 173 -12.54 9.66 -7.58
C LEU A 173 -13.23 8.44 -8.18
N ALA A 174 -14.45 8.59 -8.73
CA ALA A 174 -15.14 7.48 -9.39
C ALA A 174 -14.32 6.94 -10.58
N ARG A 175 -13.77 7.84 -11.41
CA ARG A 175 -12.96 7.47 -12.57
C ARG A 175 -11.63 6.82 -12.19
N ALA A 176 -11.00 7.27 -11.10
CA ALA A 176 -9.76 6.69 -10.58
C ALA A 176 -9.92 5.22 -10.13
N HIS A 177 -11.15 4.81 -9.78
CA HIS A 177 -11.48 3.44 -9.39
C HIS A 177 -12.01 2.58 -10.56
N GLY A 178 -11.98 3.10 -11.79
CA GLY A 178 -12.42 2.36 -12.98
C GLY A 178 -13.90 2.51 -13.31
N ASP A 179 -14.68 3.25 -12.51
CA ASP A 179 -16.11 3.47 -12.81
C ASP A 179 -16.26 4.34 -14.07
N ARG A 180 -17.08 3.89 -15.02
CA ARG A 180 -17.49 4.71 -16.20
C ARG A 180 -18.66 5.62 -15.81
N VAL A 181 -18.41 6.61 -14.97
CA VAL A 181 -19.42 7.61 -14.58
C VAL A 181 -19.31 8.85 -15.47
N THR A 182 -20.39 9.23 -16.15
CA THR A 182 -20.46 10.51 -16.86
C THR A 182 -20.70 11.65 -15.88
N ARG A 183 -20.04 12.80 -16.07
CA ARG A 183 -20.19 13.99 -15.20
C ARG A 183 -21.65 14.44 -15.01
N ALA A 184 -22.49 14.24 -16.03
CA ALA A 184 -23.93 14.52 -15.97
C ALA A 184 -24.67 13.64 -14.94
N ALA A 185 -24.28 12.37 -14.76
CA ALA A 185 -24.88 11.48 -13.76
C ALA A 185 -24.53 11.93 -12.33
N SER A 186 -23.30 12.41 -12.10
CA SER A 186 -22.85 12.94 -10.80
C SER A 186 -23.59 14.21 -10.36
N SER A 187 -24.32 14.88 -11.25
CA SER A 187 -25.10 16.09 -10.93
C SER A 187 -26.38 15.82 -10.13
N THR A 188 -26.83 14.57 -10.06
CA THR A 188 -28.08 14.15 -9.38
C THR A 188 -27.91 13.73 -7.93
N LEU A 189 -26.69 13.72 -7.39
CA LEU A 189 -26.42 13.33 -6.00
C LEU A 189 -26.84 14.42 -4.98
N PRO A 190 -27.35 14.05 -3.78
CA PRO A 190 -27.75 15.00 -2.75
C PRO A 190 -26.61 15.93 -2.32
N GLN A 191 -26.88 17.23 -2.26
CA GLN A 191 -25.87 18.27 -1.99
C GLN A 191 -25.39 18.25 -0.54
N ALA A 192 -24.09 18.48 -0.34
CA ALA A 192 -23.50 18.65 0.99
C ALA A 192 -23.89 19.99 1.63
N SER A 193 -24.20 19.99 2.93
CA SER A 193 -24.73 21.16 3.63
C SER A 193 -23.71 22.29 3.75
N ALA A 194 -24.17 23.54 3.61
CA ALA A 194 -23.30 24.71 3.46
C ALA A 194 -22.40 25.00 4.67
N LEU A 195 -22.79 24.56 5.88
CA LEU A 195 -22.08 24.84 7.13
C LEU A 195 -21.15 23.71 7.60
N THR A 196 -21.37 22.47 7.15
CA THR A 196 -20.63 21.29 7.61
C THR A 196 -19.91 20.54 6.49
N ASP A 197 -20.23 20.85 5.23
CA ASP A 197 -19.70 20.17 4.03
C ASP A 197 -19.92 18.65 4.00
N LEU A 198 -20.86 18.17 4.83
CA LEU A 198 -21.31 16.78 4.89
C LEU A 198 -22.45 16.54 3.91
N SER A 199 -22.37 15.51 3.08
CA SER A 199 -23.50 15.02 2.27
C SER A 199 -24.51 14.27 3.16
N GLU A 200 -25.77 14.14 2.73
CA GLU A 200 -26.79 13.37 3.46
C GLU A 200 -26.41 11.89 3.68
N SER A 201 -25.49 11.37 2.86
CA SER A 201 -24.91 10.03 3.00
C SER A 201 -23.81 9.91 4.07
N GLU A 202 -23.29 11.02 4.59
CA GLU A 202 -22.16 11.05 5.51
C GLU A 202 -22.62 11.11 6.97
N HIS A 203 -22.32 10.04 7.72
CA HIS A 203 -22.70 9.93 9.12
C HIS A 203 -21.56 10.48 10.01
N PRO A 204 -21.78 11.57 10.77
CA PRO A 204 -20.73 12.12 11.63
C PRO A 204 -20.44 11.17 12.80
N LEU A 205 -19.23 10.63 12.84
CA LEU A 205 -18.77 9.73 13.91
C LEU A 205 -18.34 10.53 15.15
N VAL A 206 -17.52 11.57 14.94
CA VAL A 206 -16.94 12.38 16.02
C VAL A 206 -16.92 13.85 15.60
N LYS A 207 -17.46 14.72 16.47
CA LYS A 207 -17.31 16.18 16.38
C LYS A 207 -16.56 16.69 17.60
N ILE A 208 -15.56 17.52 17.38
CA ILE A 208 -14.75 18.10 18.46
C ILE A 208 -15.09 19.58 18.60
N GLY A 209 -15.60 19.96 19.77
CA GLY A 209 -15.93 21.34 20.08
C GLY A 209 -14.69 22.23 20.26
N PRO A 210 -14.80 23.55 20.02
CA PRO A 210 -13.67 24.48 20.10
C PRO A 210 -13.09 24.59 21.51
N GLY A 211 -13.93 24.53 22.55
CA GLY A 211 -13.46 24.57 23.94
C GLY A 211 -12.55 23.39 24.29
N ARG A 212 -12.82 22.19 23.74
CA ARG A 212 -11.99 21.00 23.95
C ARG A 212 -10.65 21.11 23.23
N LEU A 213 -10.62 21.67 22.02
CA LEU A 213 -9.38 21.96 21.30
C LEU A 213 -8.51 22.93 22.10
N ILE A 214 -9.08 24.06 22.55
CA ILE A 214 -8.36 25.06 23.36
C ILE A 214 -7.82 24.42 24.64
N GLY A 215 -8.67 23.70 25.40
CA GLY A 215 -8.26 23.00 26.62
C GLY A 215 -7.14 22.01 26.36
N GLY A 216 -7.27 21.17 25.33
CA GLY A 216 -6.24 20.24 24.89
C GLY A 216 -4.90 20.92 24.61
N PHE A 217 -4.90 22.00 23.83
CA PHE A 217 -3.66 22.71 23.51
C PHE A 217 -3.04 23.41 24.72
N VAL A 218 -3.83 24.01 25.60
CA VAL A 218 -3.32 24.62 26.85
C VAL A 218 -2.73 23.55 27.78
N LEU A 219 -3.37 22.38 27.87
CA LEU A 219 -2.90 21.24 28.64
C LEU A 219 -1.85 20.38 27.89
N SER A 220 -1.36 20.83 26.73
CA SER A 220 -0.36 20.10 25.97
C SER A 220 1.04 20.22 26.57
N THR A 221 1.89 19.20 26.35
CA THR A 221 3.27 19.18 26.85
C THR A 221 4.10 20.34 26.28
N GLU A 222 3.85 20.74 25.04
CA GLU A 222 4.54 21.87 24.41
C GLU A 222 4.26 23.19 25.11
N PHE A 223 2.99 23.47 25.43
CA PHE A 223 2.62 24.66 26.21
C PHE A 223 3.25 24.61 27.61
N GLY A 224 3.22 23.43 28.25
CA GLY A 224 3.88 23.21 29.54
C GLY A 224 5.38 23.51 29.50
N TRP A 225 6.09 23.12 28.44
CA TRP A 225 7.52 23.42 28.28
C TRP A 225 7.77 24.92 28.05
N THR A 226 6.95 25.59 27.24
CA THR A 226 7.06 27.05 27.07
C THR A 226 6.86 27.80 28.38
N LEU A 227 5.91 27.35 29.21
CA LEU A 227 5.67 27.90 30.53
C LEU A 227 6.83 27.61 31.50
N LEU A 228 7.41 26.40 31.44
CA LEU A 228 8.57 26.05 32.27
C LEU A 228 9.80 26.90 31.92
N VAL A 229 10.11 27.04 30.63
CA VAL A 229 11.20 27.90 30.16
C VAL A 229 10.99 29.34 30.64
N TRP A 230 9.75 29.83 30.64
CA TRP A 230 9.41 31.13 31.20
C TRP A 230 9.71 31.23 32.69
N ILE A 231 9.22 30.28 33.50
CA ILE A 231 9.43 30.28 34.95
C ILE A 231 10.93 30.30 35.26
N VAL A 232 11.73 29.51 34.51
CA VAL A 232 13.18 29.47 34.66
C VAL A 232 13.82 30.82 34.28
N LEU A 233 13.46 31.41 33.14
CA LEU A 233 13.99 32.73 32.73
C LEU A 233 13.64 33.84 33.73
N PHE A 234 12.40 33.82 34.25
CA PHE A 234 11.96 34.76 35.27
C PHE A 234 12.74 34.57 36.58
N ALA A 235 12.90 33.33 37.05
CA ALA A 235 13.66 33.02 38.24
C ALA A 235 15.13 33.45 38.11
N VAL A 236 15.76 33.19 36.96
CA VAL A 236 17.12 33.64 36.66
C VAL A 236 17.22 35.17 36.67
N GLY A 237 16.28 35.86 36.03
CA GLY A 237 16.22 37.33 36.05
C GLY A 237 16.07 37.89 37.47
N ALA A 238 15.25 37.26 38.30
CA ALA A 238 15.08 37.64 39.70
C ALA A 238 16.36 37.41 40.52
N VAL A 239 17.05 36.29 40.34
CA VAL A 239 18.32 35.97 41.03
C VAL A 239 19.45 36.95 40.66
N ILE A 240 19.48 37.42 39.41
CA ILE A 240 20.47 38.40 38.92
C ILE A 240 20.10 39.84 39.37
N GLY A 241 19.00 40.04 40.09
CA GLY A 241 18.53 41.36 40.52
C GLY A 241 17.92 42.20 39.39
N GLN A 242 17.54 41.56 38.28
CA GLN A 242 16.95 42.18 37.09
C GLN A 242 15.55 41.58 36.78
N PRO A 243 14.59 41.62 37.72
CA PRO A 243 13.27 41.01 37.51
C PRO A 243 12.48 41.68 36.37
N VAL A 244 12.79 42.94 36.07
CA VAL A 244 12.20 43.70 34.95
C VAL A 244 12.54 43.06 33.60
N VAL A 245 13.73 42.46 33.44
CA VAL A 245 14.11 41.77 32.21
C VAL A 245 13.29 40.48 32.04
N GLY A 246 13.07 39.74 33.13
CA GLY A 246 12.19 38.56 33.13
C GLY A 246 10.73 38.92 32.82
N LEU A 247 10.25 40.06 33.31
CA LEU A 247 8.90 40.57 33.02
C LEU A 247 8.78 41.12 31.59
N ALA A 248 9.80 41.79 31.06
CA ALA A 248 9.82 42.27 29.68
C ALA A 248 9.83 41.10 28.67
N ALA A 249 10.52 40.00 29.00
CA ALA A 249 10.51 38.78 28.21
C ALA A 249 9.14 38.07 28.18
N LEU A 250 8.25 38.34 29.14
CA LEU A 250 6.89 37.81 29.19
C LEU A 250 6.07 38.25 27.98
N ILE A 251 6.18 39.52 27.57
CA ILE A 251 5.30 40.10 26.55
C ILE A 251 5.49 39.40 25.19
N PRO A 252 6.71 39.35 24.60
CA PRO A 252 6.93 38.64 23.35
C PRO A 252 6.59 37.15 23.45
N MET A 253 6.80 36.54 24.62
CA MET A 253 6.52 35.12 24.82
C MET A 253 5.03 34.82 24.91
N ILE A 254 4.22 35.67 25.55
CA ILE A 254 2.75 35.57 25.53
C ILE A 254 2.27 35.69 24.08
N PHE A 255 2.79 36.65 23.31
CA PHE A 255 2.46 36.77 21.90
C PHE A 255 2.88 35.53 21.08
N ALA A 256 4.05 34.95 21.37
CA ALA A 256 4.51 33.72 20.72
C ALA A 256 3.64 32.51 21.09
N ALA A 257 3.33 32.33 22.38
CA ALA A 257 2.47 31.26 22.88
C ALA A 257 1.05 31.40 22.36
N PHE A 258 0.49 32.61 22.39
CA PHE A 258 -0.81 32.92 21.81
C PHE A 258 -0.81 32.68 20.29
N GLY A 259 0.24 33.10 19.58
CA GLY A 259 0.41 32.84 18.15
C GLY A 259 0.43 31.33 17.84
N LEU A 260 1.14 30.55 18.63
CA LEU A 260 1.23 29.09 18.48
C LEU A 260 -0.12 28.41 18.75
N VAL A 261 -0.80 28.77 19.84
CA VAL A 261 -2.11 28.21 20.20
C VAL A 261 -3.17 28.63 19.19
N SER A 262 -3.25 29.91 18.85
CA SER A 262 -4.26 30.43 17.91
C SER A 262 -4.12 29.81 16.52
N ARG A 263 -2.89 29.65 16.00
CA ARG A 263 -2.64 28.99 14.72
C ARG A 263 -3.09 27.53 14.73
N ARG A 264 -2.77 26.78 15.79
CA ARG A 264 -3.19 25.38 15.92
C ARG A 264 -4.70 25.23 16.06
N VAL A 265 -5.32 26.01 16.94
CA VAL A 265 -6.77 26.02 17.13
C VAL A 265 -7.46 26.37 15.82
N ALA A 266 -7.02 27.42 15.11
CA ALA A 266 -7.57 27.80 13.82
C ALA A 266 -7.41 26.68 12.77
N SER A 267 -6.32 25.91 12.81
CA SER A 267 -6.09 24.80 11.85
C SER A 267 -6.94 23.54 12.11
N GLN A 268 -7.40 23.34 13.36
CA GLN A 268 -8.18 22.17 13.78
C GLN A 268 -9.63 22.53 14.14
N PHE A 269 -10.04 23.78 13.95
CA PHE A 269 -11.37 24.26 14.34
C PHE A 269 -12.49 23.49 13.61
N ASN A 270 -13.60 23.26 14.30
CA ASN A 270 -14.77 22.51 13.80
C ASN A 270 -14.42 21.13 13.22
N TYR A 271 -13.47 20.43 13.87
CA TYR A 271 -13.04 19.11 13.44
C TYR A 271 -14.21 18.12 13.46
N THR A 272 -14.48 17.52 12.31
CA THR A 272 -15.50 16.48 12.15
C THR A 272 -14.88 15.29 11.43
N LEU A 273 -15.00 14.12 12.06
CA LEU A 273 -14.72 12.82 11.44
C LEU A 273 -16.06 12.21 11.06
N ALA A 274 -16.26 11.93 9.77
CA ALA A 274 -17.47 11.32 9.25
C ALA A 274 -17.14 10.03 8.49
N GLU A 275 -18.09 9.10 8.50
CA GLU A 275 -18.04 7.92 7.66
C GLU A 275 -18.62 8.25 6.28
N SER A 276 -17.90 7.85 5.24
CA SER A 276 -18.31 7.96 3.84
C SER A 276 -18.37 6.56 3.23
N SER A 277 -19.10 6.39 2.12
CA SER A 277 -19.24 5.10 1.44
C SER A 277 -17.93 4.49 0.97
N ARG A 278 -16.87 5.29 0.87
CA ARG A 278 -15.53 4.90 0.37
C ARG A 278 -14.42 4.97 1.43
N GLY A 279 -14.73 5.34 2.68
CA GLY A 279 -13.72 5.48 3.74
C GLY A 279 -14.07 6.54 4.79
N LEU A 280 -13.05 7.07 5.48
CA LEU A 280 -13.24 8.12 6.48
C LEU A 280 -13.04 9.50 5.86
N ARG A 281 -13.85 10.48 6.25
CA ARG A 281 -13.72 11.87 5.83
C ARG A 281 -13.40 12.75 7.01
N ILE A 282 -12.38 13.59 6.87
CA ILE A 282 -11.99 14.60 7.87
C ILE A 282 -12.27 15.98 7.31
N THR A 283 -13.06 16.75 8.05
CA THR A 283 -13.32 18.17 7.77
C THR A 283 -12.80 19.02 8.93
N ARG A 284 -11.94 20.02 8.65
CA ARG A 284 -11.34 20.88 9.69
C ARG A 284 -10.89 22.24 9.15
N GLY A 285 -10.80 23.22 10.04
CA GLY A 285 -10.15 24.52 9.80
C GLY A 285 -11.10 25.71 9.81
N LEU A 286 -10.67 26.80 10.46
CA LEU A 286 -11.38 28.08 10.53
C LEU A 286 -11.02 28.96 9.32
N THR A 287 -9.72 29.17 9.11
CA THR A 287 -9.19 30.01 8.03
C THR A 287 -9.14 29.25 6.71
N ASN A 288 -8.53 28.07 6.71
CA ASN A 288 -8.51 27.16 5.56
C ASN A 288 -9.34 25.94 5.90
N LEU A 289 -10.59 25.89 5.42
CA LEU A 289 -11.44 24.73 5.59
C LEU A 289 -10.96 23.63 4.63
N THR A 290 -10.49 22.52 5.17
CA THR A 290 -10.00 21.36 4.41
C THR A 290 -10.93 20.19 4.63
N SER A 291 -11.37 19.58 3.54
CA SER A 291 -12.12 18.33 3.52
C SER A 291 -11.28 17.28 2.80
N GLN A 292 -10.83 16.28 3.56
CA GLN A 292 -9.94 15.22 3.09
C GLN A 292 -10.63 13.86 3.21
N SER A 293 -10.46 13.01 2.19
CA SER A 293 -10.87 11.60 2.23
C SER A 293 -9.67 10.71 2.57
N LEU A 294 -9.87 9.79 3.51
CA LEU A 294 -8.89 8.83 3.98
C LEU A 294 -9.42 7.41 3.68
N PRO A 295 -8.86 6.73 2.68
CA PRO A 295 -9.23 5.35 2.36
C PRO A 295 -8.68 4.40 3.45
N LEU A 296 -9.52 3.49 3.93
CA LEU A 296 -9.23 2.62 5.10
C LEU A 296 -8.11 1.60 4.82
N ASP A 297 -8.06 1.06 3.60
CA ASP A 297 -7.09 0.07 3.13
C ASP A 297 -5.65 0.59 3.12
N ARG A 298 -5.48 1.91 3.04
CA ARG A 298 -4.17 2.57 3.00
C ARG A 298 -3.59 2.91 4.37
N ILE A 299 -4.37 2.76 5.43
CA ILE A 299 -3.89 2.99 6.79
C ILE A 299 -2.94 1.85 7.17
N GLN A 300 -1.69 2.18 7.46
CA GLN A 300 -0.61 1.23 7.77
C GLN A 300 -0.46 0.98 9.27
N GLY A 301 -0.76 2.00 10.07
CA GLY A 301 -0.60 1.94 11.52
C GLY A 301 -1.29 3.10 12.20
N VAL A 302 -1.49 2.97 13.51
CA VAL A 302 -2.14 3.98 14.34
C VAL A 302 -1.30 4.26 15.56
N ARG A 303 -1.08 5.53 15.87
CA ARG A 303 -0.39 6.00 17.07
C ARG A 303 -1.37 6.75 17.96
N ILE A 304 -1.48 6.32 19.20
CA ILE A 304 -2.26 6.99 20.23
C ILE A 304 -1.29 7.69 21.17
N SER A 305 -1.32 9.02 21.22
CA SER A 305 -0.47 9.83 22.11
C SER A 305 -1.31 10.45 23.23
N GLN A 306 -0.82 10.30 24.46
CA GLN A 306 -1.49 10.77 25.66
C GLN A 306 -0.52 11.50 26.60
N PRO A 307 -0.44 12.85 26.48
CA PRO A 307 0.30 13.72 27.40
C PRO A 307 -0.10 13.52 28.85
N ILE A 308 0.82 13.76 29.78
CA ILE A 308 0.60 13.53 31.21
C ILE A 308 -0.60 14.30 31.78
N LEU A 309 -0.76 15.56 31.39
CA LEU A 309 -1.90 16.40 31.83
C LEU A 309 -3.22 15.92 31.24
N TRP A 310 -3.20 15.32 30.05
CA TRP A 310 -4.37 14.78 29.38
C TRP A 310 -4.85 13.47 30.01
N ARG A 311 -3.97 12.73 30.71
CA ARG A 311 -4.33 11.47 31.39
C ARG A 311 -5.43 11.66 32.43
N ARG A 312 -5.42 12.79 33.15
CA ARG A 312 -6.44 13.07 34.18
C ARG A 312 -7.84 13.25 33.60
N PHE A 313 -7.91 13.77 32.37
CA PHE A 313 -9.14 14.03 31.63
C PHE A 313 -9.52 12.88 30.68
N GLY A 314 -8.66 11.86 30.52
CA GLY A 314 -8.88 10.76 29.60
C GLY A 314 -8.79 11.16 28.13
N TRP A 315 -8.13 12.27 27.82
CA TRP A 315 -7.94 12.76 26.45
C TRP A 315 -6.75 12.06 25.80
N SER A 316 -6.89 11.78 24.51
CA SER A 316 -5.84 11.20 23.67
C SER A 316 -5.88 11.82 22.29
N ARG A 317 -4.73 11.87 21.64
CA ARG A 317 -4.58 12.20 20.23
C ARG A 317 -4.33 10.92 19.45
N VAL A 318 -4.94 10.79 18.29
CA VAL A 318 -4.78 9.64 17.39
C VAL A 318 -4.18 10.12 16.09
N ASP A 319 -2.98 9.66 15.80
CA ASP A 319 -2.28 9.86 14.55
C ASP A 319 -2.30 8.54 13.74
N ILE A 320 -2.33 8.63 12.42
CA ILE A 320 -2.34 7.49 11.51
C ILE A 320 -1.18 7.57 10.55
N ASP A 321 -0.72 6.40 10.14
CA ASP A 321 0.21 6.23 9.05
C ASP A 321 -0.56 5.86 7.78
N VAL A 322 -0.37 6.58 6.69
CA VAL A 322 -1.13 6.38 5.44
C VAL A 322 -0.19 6.34 4.25
N LEU A 323 -0.31 5.27 3.46
CA LEU A 323 0.52 5.05 2.27
C LEU A 323 0.19 6.05 1.16
N GLY A 324 1.23 6.65 0.57
CA GLY A 324 1.11 7.59 -0.56
C GLY A 324 1.06 9.06 -0.16
N TYR A 325 0.88 9.36 1.14
CA TYR A 325 0.94 10.72 1.65
C TYR A 325 2.34 11.03 2.17
N GLY A 326 2.94 12.11 1.66
CA GLY A 326 4.28 12.53 2.07
C GLY A 326 4.39 12.76 3.58
N THR A 327 5.42 12.20 4.20
CA THR A 327 5.73 12.46 5.62
C THR A 327 6.01 13.95 5.81
N ALA A 328 5.29 14.58 6.74
CA ALA A 328 5.58 15.93 7.21
C ALA A 328 6.91 15.94 7.99
N SER A 329 8.03 15.87 7.28
CA SER A 329 9.35 16.12 7.86
C SER A 329 9.48 17.63 8.10
N ASN A 330 9.44 18.00 9.38
CA ASN A 330 9.74 19.28 10.01
C ASN A 330 10.26 20.46 9.15
N ARG A 331 9.66 21.63 9.42
CA ARG A 331 10.20 23.03 9.35
C ARG A 331 9.43 24.02 8.46
N ASN A 332 8.25 23.72 7.92
CA ASN A 332 7.44 24.78 7.30
C ASN A 332 5.92 24.53 7.39
N GLU A 333 5.28 25.05 8.44
CA GLU A 333 3.81 25.00 8.67
C GLU A 333 2.96 25.75 7.61
N ASN A 334 3.56 26.29 6.55
CA ASN A 334 2.84 27.06 5.50
C ASN A 334 2.43 26.25 4.27
N ARG A 335 2.78 24.96 4.21
CA ARG A 335 2.12 24.02 3.28
C ARG A 335 1.25 23.10 4.09
N SER A 336 -0.05 23.19 3.86
CA SER A 336 -1.09 22.26 4.32
C SER A 336 -0.85 20.87 3.70
N ASP A 337 0.21 20.22 4.17
CA ASP A 337 0.47 18.81 3.98
C ASP A 337 -0.61 18.01 4.71
N VAL A 338 -0.88 16.81 4.18
CA VAL A 338 -1.90 15.91 4.68
C VAL A 338 -1.63 15.63 6.15
N SER A 339 -2.62 15.90 6.99
CA SER A 339 -2.48 15.64 8.42
C SER A 339 -2.56 14.14 8.62
N SER A 340 -1.46 13.55 9.07
CA SER A 340 -1.42 12.23 9.71
C SER A 340 -2.24 12.18 11.01
N ILE A 341 -3.18 13.10 11.24
CA ILE A 341 -3.94 13.27 12.48
C ILE A 341 -5.38 12.83 12.22
N LEU A 342 -5.75 11.67 12.76
CA LEU A 342 -7.11 11.13 12.70
C LEU A 342 -8.02 11.73 13.77
N LEU A 343 -7.50 12.03 14.96
CA LEU A 343 -8.23 12.71 16.02
C LEU A 343 -7.26 13.62 16.78
N PRO A 344 -7.39 14.97 16.69
CA PRO A 344 -6.46 15.88 17.38
C PRO A 344 -6.61 15.81 18.90
N ILE A 345 -7.85 15.62 19.39
CA ILE A 345 -8.16 15.40 20.79
C ILE A 345 -9.49 14.66 20.90
N ALA A 346 -9.49 13.52 21.58
CA ALA A 346 -10.66 12.68 21.73
C ALA A 346 -10.70 12.01 23.10
N ASP A 347 -11.91 11.80 23.61
CA ASP A 347 -12.14 10.98 24.82
C ASP A 347 -11.99 9.50 24.48
N ALA A 348 -11.77 8.64 25.49
CA ALA A 348 -11.63 7.20 25.31
C ALA A 348 -12.77 6.56 24.47
N ALA A 349 -14.02 7.01 24.65
CA ALA A 349 -15.15 6.51 23.87
C ALA A 349 -15.04 6.89 22.37
N GLN A 350 -14.66 8.13 22.07
CA GLN A 350 -14.49 8.62 20.70
C GLN A 350 -13.31 7.93 20.00
N VAL A 351 -12.22 7.68 20.74
CA VAL A 351 -11.07 6.91 20.25
C VAL A 351 -11.50 5.48 19.90
N ARG A 352 -12.27 4.80 20.75
CA ARG A 352 -12.80 3.47 20.44
C ARG A 352 -13.69 3.47 19.19
N THR A 353 -14.59 4.44 19.06
CA THR A 353 -15.46 4.54 17.87
C THR A 353 -14.63 4.70 16.60
N ALA A 354 -13.63 5.60 16.59
CA ALA A 354 -12.78 5.78 15.41
C ALA A 354 -11.92 4.55 15.12
N LEU A 355 -11.31 3.95 16.15
CA LEU A 355 -10.48 2.75 15.98
C LEU A 355 -11.27 1.54 15.52
N SER A 356 -12.52 1.37 15.94
CA SER A 356 -13.36 0.26 15.49
C SER A 356 -13.61 0.26 13.97
N ARG A 357 -13.52 1.44 13.33
CA ARG A 357 -13.65 1.59 11.87
C ARG A 357 -12.32 1.45 11.13
N VAL A 358 -11.23 1.93 11.73
CA VAL A 358 -9.88 1.83 11.15
C VAL A 358 -9.29 0.43 11.29
N LEU A 359 -9.52 -0.21 12.43
CA LEU A 359 -9.01 -1.51 12.84
C LEU A 359 -10.17 -2.39 13.32
N PRO A 360 -10.94 -3.01 12.40
CA PRO A 360 -12.06 -3.85 12.79
C PRO A 360 -11.58 -5.04 13.64
N GLY A 361 -12.27 -5.31 14.74
CA GLY A 361 -11.93 -6.37 15.70
C GLY A 361 -10.95 -5.98 16.80
N LEU A 362 -10.44 -4.74 16.80
CA LEU A 362 -9.58 -4.25 17.89
C LEU A 362 -10.40 -3.85 19.12
N ASP A 363 -10.21 -4.60 20.21
CA ASP A 363 -10.59 -4.16 21.57
C ASP A 363 -9.32 -3.71 22.33
N LEU A 364 -9.23 -2.42 22.62
CA LEU A 364 -8.08 -1.83 23.33
C LEU A 364 -7.96 -2.34 24.77
N ASP A 365 -9.08 -2.68 25.41
CA ASP A 365 -9.11 -3.03 26.83
C ASP A 365 -8.70 -4.50 27.04
N ARG A 366 -8.85 -5.34 26.02
CA ARG A 366 -8.41 -6.75 26.00
C ARG A 366 -6.97 -6.94 25.53
N LEU A 367 -6.31 -5.89 25.07
CA LEU A 367 -4.94 -5.96 24.59
C LEU A 367 -3.97 -6.12 25.78
N GLU A 368 -3.53 -7.35 26.00
CA GLU A 368 -2.56 -7.67 27.04
C GLU A 368 -1.18 -7.07 26.69
N LEU A 369 -0.68 -6.19 27.56
CA LEU A 369 0.60 -5.53 27.39
C LEU A 369 1.58 -5.98 28.47
N HIS A 370 2.60 -6.74 28.07
CA HIS A 370 3.67 -7.22 28.92
C HIS A 370 4.71 -6.11 29.18
N PRO A 371 5.18 -5.93 30.42
CA PRO A 371 6.24 -4.96 30.73
C PRO A 371 7.60 -5.45 30.26
N SER A 372 8.50 -4.52 29.94
CA SER A 372 9.91 -4.85 29.71
C SER A 372 10.62 -5.24 31.02
N PRO A 373 11.67 -6.10 30.97
CA PRO A 373 12.45 -6.49 32.14
C PRO A 373 12.99 -5.30 32.96
N ARG A 374 13.08 -5.44 34.28
CA ARG A 374 13.57 -4.36 35.18
C ARG A 374 14.95 -3.81 34.79
N ARG A 375 15.83 -4.66 34.24
CA ARG A 375 17.16 -4.25 33.75
C ARG A 375 17.12 -3.22 32.62
N ALA A 376 16.00 -3.08 31.90
CA ALA A 376 15.80 -2.02 30.91
C ALA A 376 15.83 -0.62 31.54
N GLN A 377 15.52 -0.50 32.83
CA GLN A 377 15.55 0.76 33.57
C GLN A 377 16.98 1.29 33.76
N VAL A 378 18.03 0.48 33.58
CA VAL A 378 19.42 0.98 33.61
C VAL A 378 19.72 1.84 32.39
N ILE A 379 19.24 1.42 31.20
CA ILE A 379 19.40 2.19 29.95
C ILE A 379 18.42 3.36 29.93
N ARG A 380 17.18 3.11 30.34
CA ARG A 380 16.09 4.07 30.36
C ARG A 380 15.66 4.35 31.78
N TRP A 381 16.51 5.05 32.53
CA TRP A 381 16.30 5.33 33.95
C TRP A 381 15.08 6.19 34.24
N PHE A 382 14.63 6.99 33.26
CA PHE A 382 13.53 7.93 33.42
C PHE A 382 12.17 7.43 32.90
N ASP A 383 12.15 6.42 32.02
CA ASP A 383 10.90 5.92 31.46
C ASP A 383 10.87 4.41 31.20
N GLY A 384 11.89 3.67 31.65
CA GLY A 384 12.00 2.22 31.46
C GLY A 384 10.85 1.42 32.07
N TRP A 385 10.20 1.95 33.12
CA TRP A 385 9.00 1.33 33.72
C TRP A 385 7.73 1.50 32.88
N THR A 386 7.74 2.40 31.88
CA THR A 386 6.59 2.67 31.01
C THR A 386 6.56 1.78 29.76
N LEU A 387 7.69 1.12 29.47
CA LEU A 387 7.85 0.25 28.33
C LEU A 387 6.96 -0.99 28.47
N ARG A 388 6.03 -1.13 27.54
CA ARG A 388 5.19 -2.32 27.43
C ARG A 388 5.04 -2.71 25.96
N TRP A 389 4.80 -3.98 25.71
CA TRP A 389 4.59 -4.52 24.38
C TRP A 389 3.56 -5.65 24.46
N GLY A 390 2.86 -5.92 23.38
CA GLY A 390 1.82 -6.94 23.35
C GLY A 390 1.26 -7.12 21.96
N TRP A 391 0.40 -8.10 21.80
CA TRP A 391 -0.26 -8.39 20.53
C TRP A 391 -1.64 -8.99 20.80
N ASN A 392 -2.49 -8.98 19.79
CA ASN A 392 -3.74 -9.75 19.77
C ASN A 392 -3.83 -10.50 18.42
N ASP A 393 -5.01 -10.96 18.02
CA ASP A 393 -5.17 -11.69 16.75
C ASP A 393 -5.05 -10.81 15.49
N SER A 394 -5.13 -9.49 15.67
CA SER A 394 -5.26 -8.51 14.57
C SER A 394 -4.09 -7.54 14.47
N VAL A 395 -3.50 -7.13 15.60
CA VAL A 395 -2.48 -6.08 15.70
C VAL A 395 -1.38 -6.44 16.70
N ILE A 396 -0.18 -5.96 16.41
CA ILE A 396 0.92 -5.83 17.36
C ILE A 396 0.95 -4.41 17.92
N ALA A 397 1.29 -4.29 19.20
CA ALA A 397 1.28 -3.04 19.95
C ALA A 397 2.56 -2.83 20.76
N SER A 398 3.01 -1.57 20.81
CA SER A 398 4.07 -1.14 21.72
C SER A 398 3.67 0.15 22.41
N ARG A 399 3.98 0.26 23.70
CA ARG A 399 3.69 1.42 24.54
C ARG A 399 4.96 1.92 25.21
N HIS A 400 5.20 3.22 25.15
CA HIS A 400 6.37 3.85 25.75
C HIS A 400 6.12 5.32 26.12
N GLY A 401 7.01 5.88 26.96
CA GLY A 401 7.05 7.31 27.29
C GLY A 401 6.35 7.67 28.61
N TRP A 402 7.08 8.39 29.46
CA TRP A 402 6.58 8.85 30.77
C TRP A 402 5.79 10.15 30.69
N ILE A 403 6.29 11.16 29.97
CA ILE A 403 5.62 12.46 29.80
C ILE A 403 4.51 12.34 28.76
N ASP A 404 4.87 11.93 27.55
CA ASP A 404 3.92 11.62 26.48
C ASP A 404 3.85 10.10 26.34
N ARG A 405 2.72 9.53 26.79
CA ARG A 405 2.50 8.08 26.67
C ARG A 405 2.03 7.79 25.26
N THR A 406 2.86 7.11 24.49
CA THR A 406 2.58 6.75 23.11
C THR A 406 2.29 5.26 23.05
N THR A 407 1.20 4.89 22.38
CA THR A 407 0.87 3.50 22.02
C THR A 407 0.82 3.40 20.50
N ASP A 408 1.76 2.68 19.92
CA ASP A 408 1.79 2.38 18.48
C ASP A 408 1.09 1.03 18.26
N LEU A 409 0.22 0.99 17.25
CA LEU A 409 -0.57 -0.17 16.85
C LEU A 409 -0.35 -0.41 15.36
N VAL A 410 0.04 -1.63 15.01
CA VAL A 410 0.27 -2.03 13.62
C VAL A 410 -0.48 -3.33 13.34
N PRO A 411 -1.33 -3.40 12.30
CA PRO A 411 -1.95 -4.65 11.88
C PRO A 411 -0.92 -5.66 11.41
N HIS A 412 -1.06 -6.93 11.81
CA HIS A 412 -0.15 -8.00 11.40
C HIS A 412 -0.05 -8.10 9.86
N ALA A 413 -1.17 -7.90 9.16
CA ALA A 413 -1.22 -7.92 7.70
C ALA A 413 -0.37 -6.82 7.03
N LYS A 414 -0.08 -5.71 7.73
CA LYS A 414 0.65 -4.54 7.22
C LYS A 414 2.13 -4.50 7.64
N VAL A 415 2.56 -5.42 8.51
CA VAL A 415 3.98 -5.59 8.85
C VAL A 415 4.75 -5.98 7.59
N GLN A 416 5.87 -5.33 7.26
CA GLN A 416 6.70 -5.69 6.10
C GLN A 416 7.88 -6.56 6.51
N SER A 417 8.63 -6.11 7.51
CA SER A 417 9.78 -6.82 8.06
C SER A 417 9.84 -6.69 9.57
N VAL A 418 10.48 -7.67 10.19
CA VAL A 418 10.77 -7.63 11.63
C VAL A 418 12.28 -7.78 11.79
N ARG A 419 12.91 -6.87 12.54
CA ARG A 419 14.35 -6.90 12.81
C ARG A 419 14.63 -6.83 14.29
N ILE A 420 15.67 -7.55 14.71
CA ILE A 420 16.16 -7.52 16.09
C ILE A 420 17.44 -6.68 16.11
N THR A 421 17.47 -5.66 16.95
CA THR A 421 18.65 -4.82 17.15
C THR A 421 19.19 -4.98 18.56
N ARG A 422 20.52 -4.99 18.68
CA ARG A 422 21.21 -5.11 19.97
C ARG A 422 22.47 -4.26 20.00
N GLY A 423 22.38 -3.09 20.64
CA GLY A 423 23.53 -2.20 20.85
C GLY A 423 24.51 -2.71 21.92
N PRO A 424 25.68 -2.08 22.10
CA PRO A 424 26.70 -2.51 23.06
C PRO A 424 26.20 -2.59 24.52
N LEU A 425 25.49 -1.54 24.99
CA LEU A 425 24.91 -1.50 26.34
C LEU A 425 23.79 -2.53 26.52
N GLN A 426 22.98 -2.75 25.49
CA GLN A 426 21.96 -3.81 25.50
C GLN A 426 22.62 -5.20 25.50
N ARG A 427 23.80 -5.36 24.88
CA ARG A 427 24.58 -6.59 24.93
C ARG A 427 25.02 -6.90 26.35
N TRP A 428 25.60 -5.91 27.02
CA TRP A 428 26.04 -6.01 28.40
C TRP A 428 24.88 -6.34 29.37
N LEU A 429 23.72 -5.71 29.20
CA LEU A 429 22.55 -5.91 30.06
C LEU A 429 21.65 -7.07 29.64
N GLN A 430 22.05 -7.90 28.67
CA GLN A 430 21.23 -8.98 28.11
C GLN A 430 19.83 -8.49 27.68
N LEU A 431 19.79 -7.48 26.82
CA LEU A 431 18.58 -6.89 26.26
C LEU A 431 18.65 -6.90 24.73
N ALA A 432 17.49 -6.87 24.07
CA ALA A 432 17.36 -6.68 22.62
C ALA A 432 16.09 -5.88 22.31
N SER A 433 16.07 -5.12 21.23
CA SER A 433 14.87 -4.42 20.75
C SER A 433 14.35 -5.08 19.48
N VAL A 434 13.04 -5.26 19.38
CA VAL A 434 12.38 -5.76 18.16
C VAL A 434 11.74 -4.58 17.45
N HIS A 435 12.14 -4.33 16.22
CA HIS A 435 11.53 -3.32 15.37
C HIS A 435 10.62 -4.02 14.37
N VAL A 436 9.39 -3.52 14.27
CA VAL A 436 8.41 -3.93 13.29
C VAL A 436 8.32 -2.80 12.28
N ASP A 437 8.86 -3.05 11.09
CA ASP A 437 8.93 -2.04 10.04
C ASP A 437 7.67 -2.15 9.15
N THR A 438 7.01 -1.01 8.96
CA THR A 438 5.86 -0.80 8.06
C THR A 438 6.28 0.07 6.88
N PRO A 439 5.48 0.14 5.79
CA PRO A 439 5.72 1.13 4.74
C PRO A 439 5.81 2.53 5.34
N ARG A 440 6.72 3.36 4.82
CA ARG A 440 7.10 4.68 5.36
C ARG A 440 5.93 5.46 5.98
N GLY A 441 6.11 5.85 7.25
CA GLY A 441 5.39 6.95 7.87
C GLY A 441 5.67 7.13 9.35
N PRO A 442 4.83 7.89 10.10
CA PRO A 442 5.16 8.34 11.44
C PRO A 442 5.16 7.22 12.47
N VAL A 443 4.47 6.11 12.22
CA VAL A 443 4.30 5.00 13.18
C VAL A 443 5.51 4.07 13.08
N THR A 444 6.35 4.07 14.11
CA THR A 444 7.52 3.20 14.21
C THR A 444 7.33 2.30 15.42
N LEU A 445 6.83 1.08 15.20
CA LEU A 445 6.58 0.16 16.29
C LEU A 445 7.90 -0.52 16.71
N VAL A 446 8.34 -0.22 17.93
CA VAL A 446 9.54 -0.80 18.52
C VAL A 446 9.20 -1.37 19.89
N ALA A 447 9.32 -2.69 20.03
CA ALA A 447 9.30 -3.35 21.33
C ALA A 447 10.69 -3.18 21.95
N ASN A 448 10.80 -2.25 22.91
CA ASN A 448 12.08 -1.79 23.44
C ASN A 448 12.59 -2.66 24.60
N HIS A 449 13.86 -3.05 24.53
CA HIS A 449 14.60 -3.66 25.65
C HIS A 449 13.93 -4.91 26.23
N LEU A 450 13.62 -5.89 25.38
CA LEU A 450 13.12 -7.20 25.76
C LEU A 450 14.26 -8.13 26.16
N ASP A 451 13.91 -9.24 26.81
CA ASP A 451 14.81 -10.38 26.94
C ASP A 451 15.19 -10.95 25.56
N PRO A 452 16.46 -11.32 25.29
CA PRO A 452 16.88 -11.81 23.99
C PRO A 452 16.10 -13.04 23.51
N ALA A 453 15.73 -13.95 24.42
CA ALA A 453 14.91 -15.11 24.05
C ALA A 453 13.49 -14.65 23.69
N ALA A 454 12.87 -13.81 24.52
CA ALA A 454 11.55 -13.26 24.25
C ALA A 454 11.51 -12.41 22.96
N ALA A 455 12.57 -11.65 22.66
CA ALA A 455 12.70 -10.86 21.44
C ALA A 455 12.75 -11.76 20.20
N ARG A 456 13.48 -12.88 20.27
CA ARG A 456 13.54 -13.87 19.17
C ARG A 456 12.18 -14.54 18.97
N THR A 457 11.53 -14.98 20.04
CA THR A 457 10.19 -15.59 19.97
C THR A 457 9.15 -14.60 19.44
N LEU A 458 9.17 -13.35 19.90
CA LEU A 458 8.29 -12.30 19.39
C LEU A 458 8.51 -12.07 17.90
N ALA A 459 9.77 -11.94 17.47
CA ALA A 459 10.08 -11.67 16.06
C ALA A 459 9.63 -12.81 15.13
N LEU A 460 9.92 -14.07 15.50
CA LEU A 460 9.51 -15.23 14.70
C LEU A 460 7.98 -15.39 14.68
N SER A 461 7.34 -15.36 15.85
CA SER A 461 5.88 -15.50 15.93
C SER A 461 5.14 -14.35 15.24
N GLU A 462 5.74 -13.16 15.19
CA GLU A 462 5.16 -12.02 14.47
C GLU A 462 5.21 -12.21 12.94
N LEU A 463 6.29 -12.80 12.41
CA LEU A 463 6.35 -13.16 10.99
C LEU A 463 5.27 -14.17 10.63
N ASP A 464 5.03 -15.17 11.49
CA ASP A 464 3.98 -16.17 11.27
C ASP A 464 2.58 -15.56 11.36
N ARG A 465 2.32 -14.69 12.35
CA ARG A 465 1.07 -13.91 12.44
C ARG A 465 0.88 -13.02 11.23
N ALA A 466 1.91 -12.34 10.76
CA ALA A 466 1.84 -11.50 9.57
C ALA A 466 1.48 -12.31 8.33
N ARG A 467 2.11 -13.49 8.13
CA ARG A 467 1.78 -14.42 7.05
C ARG A 467 0.33 -14.91 7.15
N ALA A 468 -0.10 -15.35 8.33
CA ALA A 468 -1.46 -15.82 8.57
C ALA A 468 -2.51 -14.70 8.36
N ALA A 469 -2.24 -13.49 8.83
CA ALA A 469 -3.11 -12.34 8.66
C ALA A 469 -3.24 -11.91 7.19
N ARG A 470 -2.16 -12.00 6.40
CA ARG A 470 -2.24 -11.73 4.95
C ARG A 470 -3.06 -12.77 4.20
N ARG A 471 -3.05 -14.03 4.64
CA ARG A 471 -3.94 -15.08 4.10
C ARG A 471 -5.43 -14.81 4.41
N ARG A 472 -5.70 -14.09 5.50
CA ARG A 472 -7.05 -13.72 5.96
C ARG A 472 -7.50 -12.32 5.53
N LEU A 473 -6.69 -11.59 4.76
CA LEU A 473 -7.07 -10.25 4.32
C LEU A 473 -8.41 -10.33 3.56
N PRO A 474 -9.37 -9.46 3.88
CA PRO A 474 -10.58 -9.37 3.09
C PRO A 474 -10.21 -9.05 1.64
N PRO A 475 -11.00 -9.54 0.68
CA PRO A 475 -10.84 -9.23 -0.74
C PRO A 475 -10.61 -7.73 -0.96
N GLY A 476 -9.73 -7.39 -1.91
CA GLY A 476 -9.55 -5.98 -2.27
C GLY A 476 -10.88 -5.38 -2.71
N PRO A 477 -11.07 -4.04 -2.59
CA PRO A 477 -12.34 -3.42 -2.99
C PRO A 477 -12.74 -3.70 -4.45
N GLY A 478 -11.79 -4.02 -5.33
CA GLY A 478 -12.06 -4.49 -6.70
C GLY A 478 -12.45 -5.97 -6.84
N ASP A 479 -12.15 -6.81 -5.84
CA ASP A 479 -12.52 -8.24 -5.83
C ASP A 479 -13.92 -8.46 -5.24
N ILE A 480 -14.41 -7.53 -4.39
CA ILE A 480 -15.73 -7.62 -3.74
C ILE A 480 -16.87 -7.75 -4.77
N PRO A 481 -16.95 -6.93 -5.84
CA PRO A 481 -18.01 -7.07 -6.85
C PRO A 481 -17.99 -8.42 -7.58
N VAL A 482 -16.80 -9.00 -7.78
CA VAL A 482 -16.65 -10.34 -8.37
C VAL A 482 -17.16 -11.40 -7.40
N LEU A 483 -16.81 -11.30 -6.12
CA LEU A 483 -17.29 -12.22 -5.09
C LEU A 483 -18.79 -12.10 -4.82
N GLU A 484 -19.37 -10.91 -4.91
CA GLU A 484 -20.82 -10.68 -4.86
C GLU A 484 -21.53 -11.43 -5.98
N ARG A 485 -21.01 -11.38 -7.21
CA ARG A 485 -21.57 -12.11 -8.35
C ARG A 485 -21.62 -13.62 -8.11
N PHE A 486 -20.63 -14.17 -7.42
CA PHE A 486 -20.56 -15.61 -7.12
C PHE A 486 -21.11 -16.00 -5.75
N GLY A 487 -21.64 -15.04 -4.97
CA GLY A 487 -22.18 -15.31 -3.63
C GLY A 487 -21.11 -15.73 -2.61
N LEU A 488 -19.85 -15.36 -2.81
CA LEU A 488 -18.69 -15.75 -1.98
C LEU A 488 -18.21 -14.62 -1.04
N VAL A 489 -19.03 -13.60 -0.82
CA VAL A 489 -18.71 -12.49 0.10
C VAL A 489 -18.61 -13.02 1.53
N GLY A 490 -17.45 -12.82 2.16
CA GLY A 490 -17.18 -13.30 3.52
C GLY A 490 -16.64 -14.73 3.61
N VAL A 491 -16.45 -15.42 2.48
CA VAL A 491 -15.79 -16.73 2.43
C VAL A 491 -14.27 -16.55 2.55
N THR A 492 -13.64 -17.35 3.42
CA THR A 492 -12.18 -17.30 3.60
C THR A 492 -11.49 -17.92 2.37
N PRO A 493 -10.50 -17.25 1.76
CA PRO A 493 -9.77 -17.83 0.63
C PRO A 493 -9.00 -19.08 1.06
N LEU A 494 -8.92 -20.07 0.16
CA LEU A 494 -8.10 -21.27 0.33
C LEU A 494 -6.60 -20.94 0.29
N GLY A 495 -6.23 -19.91 -0.47
CA GLY A 495 -4.86 -19.42 -0.58
C GLY A 495 -4.78 -18.12 -1.36
N ALA A 496 -3.77 -17.31 -1.06
CA ALA A 496 -3.46 -16.08 -1.79
C ALA A 496 -2.00 -16.16 -2.25
N GLY A 497 -1.79 -16.38 -3.55
CA GLY A 497 -0.47 -16.43 -4.18
C GLY A 497 0.02 -15.05 -4.60
N GLY A 498 1.16 -14.99 -5.29
CA GLY A 498 1.69 -13.76 -5.87
C GLY A 498 0.74 -13.18 -6.93
N GLU A 499 0.21 -14.05 -7.79
CA GLU A 499 -0.53 -13.70 -9.01
C GLU A 499 -2.06 -13.69 -8.83
N SER A 500 -2.60 -14.54 -7.95
CA SER A 500 -4.05 -14.72 -7.79
C SER A 500 -4.47 -15.09 -6.36
N THR A 501 -5.76 -14.90 -6.06
CA THR A 501 -6.40 -15.34 -4.82
C THR A 501 -7.45 -16.40 -5.13
N VAL A 502 -7.43 -17.52 -4.41
CA VAL A 502 -8.27 -18.70 -4.67
C VAL A 502 -9.32 -18.84 -3.58
N TYR A 503 -10.58 -18.92 -3.97
CA TYR A 503 -11.75 -19.07 -3.11
C TYR A 503 -12.42 -20.43 -3.36
N PRO A 504 -12.92 -21.10 -2.32
CA PRO A 504 -13.69 -22.32 -2.51
C PRO A 504 -15.06 -21.99 -3.11
N ARG A 505 -15.52 -22.78 -4.08
CA ARG A 505 -16.87 -22.67 -4.67
C ARG A 505 -17.51 -24.06 -4.67
N GLY A 506 -18.30 -24.35 -3.62
CA GLY A 506 -18.83 -25.70 -3.41
C GLY A 506 -17.74 -26.72 -3.12
N ASP A 507 -18.03 -28.01 -3.35
CA ASP A 507 -17.10 -29.10 -3.04
C ASP A 507 -16.14 -29.42 -4.20
N ASP A 508 -16.51 -29.08 -5.43
CA ASP A 508 -15.84 -29.53 -6.67
C ASP A 508 -15.20 -28.40 -7.50
N GLN A 509 -15.39 -27.13 -7.13
CA GLN A 509 -14.86 -25.98 -7.88
C GLN A 509 -14.12 -24.99 -6.97
N VAL A 510 -13.20 -24.22 -7.59
CA VAL A 510 -12.51 -23.10 -6.95
C VAL A 510 -12.59 -21.88 -7.86
N LEU A 511 -12.85 -20.71 -7.29
CA LEU A 511 -12.80 -19.43 -7.98
C LEU A 511 -11.42 -18.81 -7.78
N ARG A 512 -10.68 -18.59 -8.86
CA ARG A 512 -9.38 -17.91 -8.85
C ARG A 512 -9.55 -16.50 -9.42
N ILE A 513 -9.22 -15.50 -8.62
CA ILE A 513 -9.26 -14.08 -9.02
C ILE A 513 -7.82 -13.61 -9.20
N TYR A 514 -7.47 -13.19 -10.40
CA TYR A 514 -6.14 -12.68 -10.72
C TYR A 514 -6.01 -11.23 -10.20
N LYS A 515 -4.87 -10.91 -9.59
CA LYS A 515 -4.62 -9.54 -9.11
C LYS A 515 -4.44 -8.64 -10.34
N GLY A 516 -5.22 -7.56 -10.43
CA GLY A 516 -5.06 -6.58 -11.49
C GLY A 516 -3.65 -5.96 -11.44
N ASP A 517 -3.06 -5.71 -12.63
CA ASP A 517 -1.70 -5.21 -12.77
C ASP A 517 -1.41 -4.02 -11.85
N HIS A 518 -0.64 -4.28 -10.81
CA HIS A 518 -0.05 -3.26 -9.97
C HIS A 518 1.46 -3.47 -9.95
N GLN A 519 2.14 -2.52 -10.59
CA GLN A 519 3.58 -2.26 -10.59
C GLN A 519 4.44 -3.08 -11.55
N GLY A 520 4.42 -2.69 -12.82
CA GLY A 520 5.51 -2.85 -13.76
C GLY A 520 5.51 -1.66 -14.72
N ASP A 521 6.67 -1.08 -15.00
CA ASP A 521 6.90 0.18 -15.72
C ASP A 521 6.62 0.08 -17.24
N HIS A 522 5.64 -0.72 -17.65
CA HIS A 522 5.25 -0.91 -19.04
C HIS A 522 3.91 -0.25 -19.32
N GLN A 523 4.04 0.93 -19.90
CA GLN A 523 2.99 1.77 -20.45
C GLN A 523 2.24 0.99 -21.55
N GLY A 524 1.01 0.53 -21.28
CA GLY A 524 0.02 0.26 -22.33
C GLY A 524 -0.48 -1.17 -22.57
N ASP A 525 -0.40 -2.10 -21.62
CA ASP A 525 -0.92 -3.46 -21.87
C ASP A 525 -1.93 -3.91 -20.79
N HIS A 526 -3.18 -3.45 -20.89
CA HIS A 526 -4.29 -3.93 -20.07
C HIS A 526 -4.77 -5.35 -20.47
N GLY A 527 -4.02 -6.09 -21.28
CA GLY A 527 -4.38 -7.43 -21.80
C GLY A 527 -3.68 -8.63 -21.15
N GLY A 528 -2.61 -8.42 -20.38
CA GLY A 528 -1.69 -9.51 -19.98
C GLY A 528 -2.32 -10.66 -19.19
N ALA A 529 -3.20 -10.37 -18.22
CA ALA A 529 -3.85 -11.40 -17.40
C ALA A 529 -4.92 -12.18 -18.19
N THR A 530 -5.68 -11.50 -19.05
CA THR A 530 -6.72 -12.11 -19.88
C THR A 530 -6.10 -13.02 -20.95
N ASP A 531 -5.02 -12.55 -21.60
CA ASP A 531 -4.27 -13.34 -22.57
C ASP A 531 -3.63 -14.57 -21.93
N LEU A 532 -3.05 -14.42 -20.74
CA LEU A 532 -2.49 -15.53 -19.96
C LEU A 532 -3.57 -16.59 -19.64
N VAL A 533 -4.74 -16.16 -19.18
CA VAL A 533 -5.85 -17.08 -18.86
C VAL A 533 -6.32 -17.82 -20.10
N GLN A 534 -6.38 -17.16 -21.26
CA GLN A 534 -6.76 -17.80 -22.51
C GLN A 534 -5.72 -18.85 -22.94
N GLN A 535 -4.43 -18.53 -22.82
CA GLN A 535 -3.34 -19.49 -23.07
C GLN A 535 -3.42 -20.69 -22.12
N LEU A 536 -3.61 -20.47 -20.82
CA LEU A 536 -3.75 -21.54 -19.83
C LEU A 536 -4.94 -22.44 -20.11
N ARG A 537 -6.11 -21.85 -20.42
CA ARG A 537 -7.32 -22.62 -20.77
C ARG A 537 -7.08 -23.53 -21.95
N SER A 538 -6.49 -23.00 -23.03
CA SER A 538 -6.19 -23.80 -24.22
C SER A 538 -5.25 -24.97 -23.94
N ALA A 539 -4.26 -24.78 -23.06
CA ALA A 539 -3.34 -25.85 -22.67
C ALA A 539 -4.01 -26.88 -21.76
N TYR A 540 -4.79 -26.46 -20.77
CA TYR A 540 -5.50 -27.35 -19.85
C TYR A 540 -6.53 -28.22 -20.55
N ASP A 541 -7.24 -27.66 -21.53
CA ASP A 541 -8.17 -28.42 -22.38
C ASP A 541 -7.44 -29.49 -23.21
N ALA A 542 -6.23 -29.19 -23.70
CA ALA A 542 -5.39 -30.17 -24.40
C ALA A 542 -4.84 -31.24 -23.44
N PHE A 543 -4.42 -30.86 -22.22
CA PHE A 543 -3.86 -31.76 -21.22
C PHE A 543 -4.89 -32.77 -20.72
N GLY A 544 -6.14 -32.33 -20.52
CA GLY A 544 -7.24 -33.18 -20.05
C GLY A 544 -7.64 -34.32 -21.01
N GLN A 545 -7.14 -34.33 -22.24
CA GLN A 545 -7.40 -35.39 -23.23
C GLN A 545 -6.44 -36.58 -23.08
N TYR A 546 -5.36 -36.44 -22.29
CA TYR A 546 -4.35 -37.48 -22.11
C TYR A 546 -4.52 -38.19 -20.77
N ASP A 547 -4.55 -39.52 -20.79
CA ASP A 547 -4.57 -40.33 -19.57
C ASP A 547 -3.15 -40.49 -19.01
N LEU A 548 -2.78 -39.63 -18.06
CA LEU A 548 -1.48 -39.65 -17.39
C LEU A 548 -1.51 -40.47 -16.09
N GLY A 549 -2.69 -40.93 -15.65
CA GLY A 549 -2.90 -41.53 -14.34
C GLY A 549 -2.93 -40.52 -13.17
N PHE A 550 -3.02 -39.21 -13.44
CA PHE A 550 -3.24 -38.14 -12.47
C PHE A 550 -4.05 -37.01 -13.11
N ARG A 551 -4.76 -36.20 -12.30
CA ARG A 551 -5.56 -35.07 -12.80
C ARG A 551 -4.70 -33.84 -13.04
N THR A 552 -4.92 -33.18 -14.17
CA THR A 552 -4.42 -31.83 -14.46
C THR A 552 -5.50 -30.78 -14.14
N PRO A 553 -5.14 -29.50 -14.00
CA PRO A 553 -6.11 -28.43 -13.82
C PRO A 553 -7.04 -28.34 -15.03
N LEU A 554 -8.28 -27.90 -14.78
CA LEU A 554 -9.28 -27.66 -15.82
C LEU A 554 -10.03 -26.38 -15.51
N ILE A 555 -9.96 -25.40 -16.41
CA ILE A 555 -10.71 -24.15 -16.32
C ILE A 555 -12.10 -24.40 -16.94
N VAL A 556 -13.12 -24.40 -16.08
CA VAL A 556 -14.53 -24.61 -16.48
C VAL A 556 -15.09 -23.34 -17.10
N GLU A 557 -14.80 -22.19 -16.49
CA GLU A 557 -15.29 -20.88 -16.90
C GLU A 557 -14.21 -19.83 -16.65
N SER A 558 -14.13 -18.83 -17.52
CA SER A 558 -13.17 -17.72 -17.41
C SER A 558 -13.82 -16.45 -17.94
N GLY A 559 -13.51 -15.30 -17.34
CA GLY A 559 -14.02 -14.02 -17.83
C GLY A 559 -13.37 -12.82 -17.16
N GLU A 560 -13.86 -11.65 -17.50
CA GLU A 560 -13.47 -10.39 -16.87
C GLU A 560 -14.71 -9.73 -16.26
N LEU A 561 -14.61 -9.36 -14.99
CA LEU A 561 -15.66 -8.65 -14.26
C LEU A 561 -15.00 -7.47 -13.54
N PHE A 562 -15.51 -6.26 -13.79
CA PHE A 562 -15.05 -5.03 -13.11
C PHE A 562 -13.54 -4.77 -13.23
N GLY A 563 -12.94 -5.08 -14.38
CA GLY A 563 -11.49 -4.93 -14.60
C GLY A 563 -10.63 -5.97 -13.91
N ARG A 564 -11.23 -7.08 -13.46
CA ARG A 564 -10.55 -8.24 -12.86
C ARG A 564 -10.81 -9.49 -13.68
N THR A 565 -9.73 -10.14 -14.10
CA THR A 565 -9.79 -11.46 -14.73
C THR A 565 -10.01 -12.53 -13.67
N TYR A 566 -10.94 -13.45 -13.91
CA TYR A 566 -11.22 -14.58 -13.02
C TYR A 566 -11.33 -15.89 -13.82
N THR A 567 -11.04 -16.99 -13.14
CA THR A 567 -11.29 -18.36 -13.62
C THR A 567 -12.02 -19.17 -12.56
N ILE A 568 -12.82 -20.12 -13.02
CA ILE A 568 -13.45 -21.15 -12.19
C ILE A 568 -12.83 -22.46 -12.61
N ASP A 569 -12.08 -23.05 -11.70
CA ASP A 569 -11.29 -24.25 -11.95
C ASP A 569 -11.94 -25.43 -11.23
N ARG A 570 -11.85 -26.62 -11.83
CA ARG A 570 -12.26 -27.85 -11.15
C ARG A 570 -11.24 -28.18 -10.05
N ARG A 571 -11.73 -28.45 -8.85
CA ARG A 571 -10.89 -28.79 -7.69
C ARG A 571 -10.25 -30.17 -7.88
N ILE A 572 -8.95 -30.26 -7.65
CA ILE A 572 -8.22 -31.53 -7.57
C ILE A 572 -8.51 -32.16 -6.18
N PRO A 573 -8.95 -33.42 -6.09
CA PRO A 573 -9.26 -34.07 -4.82
C PRO A 573 -7.97 -34.35 -4.03
N GLY A 574 -8.07 -34.36 -2.70
CA GLY A 574 -6.95 -34.60 -1.79
C GLY A 574 -6.36 -33.33 -1.17
N THR A 575 -5.28 -33.51 -0.41
CA THR A 575 -4.52 -32.44 0.25
C THR A 575 -3.20 -32.20 -0.49
N SER A 576 -2.62 -31.00 -0.41
CA SER A 576 -1.29 -30.78 -0.98
C SER A 576 -0.25 -31.67 -0.29
N LEU A 577 0.70 -32.19 -1.06
CA LEU A 577 1.72 -33.11 -0.57
C LEU A 577 2.60 -32.43 0.49
N SER A 578 2.92 -31.14 0.31
CA SER A 578 3.60 -30.30 1.32
C SER A 578 2.86 -30.29 2.67
N ALA A 579 1.52 -30.17 2.68
CA ALA A 579 0.75 -30.18 3.93
C ALA A 579 0.64 -31.58 4.57
N TRP A 580 0.71 -32.64 3.76
CA TRP A 580 0.56 -34.02 4.21
C TRP A 580 1.86 -34.63 4.73
N LEU A 581 3.01 -34.32 4.10
CA LEU A 581 4.33 -34.89 4.42
C LEU A 581 4.68 -34.83 5.93
N PRO A 582 4.49 -33.72 6.67
CA PRO A 582 4.84 -33.65 8.08
C PRO A 582 4.01 -34.59 8.98
N THR A 583 2.83 -35.02 8.50
CA THR A 583 1.87 -35.81 9.29
C THR A 583 1.93 -37.31 9.01
N ALA A 584 2.58 -37.71 7.92
CA ALA A 584 2.57 -39.09 7.43
C ALA A 584 3.69 -39.95 8.02
N ALA A 585 3.43 -41.25 8.17
CA ALA A 585 4.44 -42.22 8.61
C ALA A 585 5.52 -42.42 7.52
N ARG A 586 6.75 -42.77 7.92
CA ARG A 586 7.92 -42.87 7.03
C ARG A 586 7.68 -43.73 5.78
N ASP A 587 7.07 -44.90 5.94
CA ASP A 587 6.84 -45.83 4.81
C ASP A 587 5.79 -45.28 3.81
N GLN A 588 4.74 -44.63 4.34
CA GLN A 588 3.75 -43.95 3.51
C GLN A 588 4.36 -42.75 2.79
N ARG A 589 5.20 -41.95 3.47
CA ARG A 589 5.94 -40.84 2.84
C ARG A 589 6.79 -41.35 1.69
N ARG A 590 7.66 -42.33 1.91
CA ARG A 590 8.55 -42.87 0.85
C ARG A 590 7.77 -43.42 -0.34
N THR A 591 6.65 -44.09 -0.09
CA THR A 591 5.77 -44.58 -1.16
C THR A 591 5.17 -43.41 -1.96
N ALA A 592 4.67 -42.36 -1.29
CA ALA A 592 4.14 -41.18 -1.94
C ALA A 592 5.22 -40.41 -2.72
N LEU A 593 6.42 -40.28 -2.14
CA LEU A 593 7.57 -39.59 -2.74
C LEU A 593 8.10 -40.33 -3.98
N PHE A 594 8.08 -41.65 -3.97
CA PHE A 594 8.38 -42.45 -5.15
C PHE A 594 7.34 -42.22 -6.26
N ARG A 595 6.04 -42.20 -5.92
CA ARG A 595 4.96 -41.87 -6.88
C ARG A 595 5.06 -40.43 -7.39
N TYR A 596 5.41 -39.48 -6.53
CA TYR A 596 5.66 -38.08 -6.87
C TYR A 596 6.76 -37.93 -7.93
N LEU A 597 7.84 -38.71 -7.82
CA LEU A 597 8.91 -38.75 -8.82
C LEU A 597 8.48 -39.38 -10.14
N GLN A 598 7.63 -40.41 -10.09
CA GLN A 598 7.05 -41.02 -11.31
C GLN A 598 6.11 -40.05 -12.04
N VAL A 599 5.34 -39.27 -11.29
CA VAL A 599 4.45 -38.23 -11.84
C VAL A 599 5.26 -37.15 -12.55
N ALA A 600 6.36 -36.68 -11.97
CA ALA A 600 7.27 -35.73 -12.61
C ALA A 600 7.72 -36.21 -14.01
N GLY A 601 8.17 -37.47 -14.11
CA GLY A 601 8.60 -38.05 -15.38
C GLY A 601 7.47 -38.34 -16.38
N ARG A 602 6.20 -38.29 -15.97
CA ARG A 602 5.04 -38.43 -16.87
C ARG A 602 4.58 -37.09 -17.45
N ILE A 603 4.93 -35.95 -16.86
CA ILE A 603 4.59 -34.61 -17.39
C ILE A 603 5.08 -34.44 -18.83
N ARG A 604 6.24 -35.02 -19.17
CA ARG A 604 6.80 -35.00 -20.53
C ARG A 604 5.90 -35.59 -21.62
N LEU A 605 4.88 -36.37 -21.25
CA LEU A 605 3.92 -36.97 -22.17
C LEU A 605 2.81 -36.00 -22.61
N LEU A 606 2.73 -34.82 -21.97
CA LEU A 606 1.79 -33.78 -22.35
C LEU A 606 2.06 -33.25 -23.76
N PRO A 607 1.00 -32.84 -24.49
CA PRO A 607 1.15 -32.30 -25.84
C PRO A 607 1.92 -30.98 -25.80
N LEU A 608 2.96 -30.89 -26.64
CA LEU A 608 3.74 -29.68 -26.80
C LEU A 608 3.17 -28.83 -27.94
N PRO A 609 2.76 -27.56 -27.70
CA PRO A 609 2.13 -26.74 -28.73
C PRO A 609 3.09 -26.26 -29.84
N ALA A 610 4.40 -26.19 -29.57
CA ALA A 610 5.42 -25.79 -30.55
C ALA A 610 6.72 -26.57 -30.32
N GLN A 611 7.47 -26.88 -31.39
CA GLN A 611 8.71 -27.68 -31.30
C GLN A 611 9.95 -26.87 -30.87
N ASP A 612 9.81 -25.57 -30.61
CA ASP A 612 10.91 -24.71 -30.17
C ASP A 612 10.98 -24.60 -28.64
N PHE A 613 12.20 -24.39 -28.11
CA PHE A 613 12.41 -24.15 -26.68
C PHE A 613 11.85 -22.79 -26.29
N GLY A 614 11.24 -22.67 -25.10
CA GLY A 614 10.67 -21.38 -24.67
C GLY A 614 9.65 -21.53 -23.55
N ARG A 615 9.18 -20.41 -23.01
CA ARG A 615 8.03 -20.41 -22.09
C ARG A 615 6.76 -20.77 -22.87
N LEU A 616 5.86 -21.53 -22.26
CA LEU A 616 4.57 -21.85 -22.86
C LEU A 616 3.53 -20.76 -22.62
N PHE A 617 3.65 -20.03 -21.49
CA PHE A 617 2.68 -19.04 -21.03
C PHE A 617 3.36 -17.70 -20.73
N GLY A 618 2.64 -16.59 -20.93
CA GLY A 618 3.05 -15.23 -20.56
C GLY A 618 2.95 -14.21 -21.69
N THR A 619 3.31 -12.95 -21.37
CA THR A 619 3.38 -11.83 -22.33
C THR A 619 4.65 -11.94 -23.17
N ASP A 620 4.51 -12.28 -24.45
CA ASP A 620 5.58 -12.50 -25.43
C ASP A 620 6.57 -13.65 -25.10
N PRO A 621 6.13 -14.93 -25.22
CA PRO A 621 6.99 -16.08 -24.97
C PRO A 621 8.05 -16.21 -26.07
N ARG A 622 9.23 -15.64 -25.81
CA ARG A 622 10.41 -15.78 -26.69
C ARG A 622 10.71 -17.25 -26.94
N ARG A 623 10.85 -17.60 -28.22
CA ARG A 623 11.24 -18.93 -28.68
C ARG A 623 12.73 -18.97 -28.99
N PHE A 624 13.34 -20.09 -28.66
CA PHE A 624 14.77 -20.33 -28.73
C PHE A 624 15.03 -21.62 -29.53
N PRO A 625 16.04 -21.61 -30.42
CA PRO A 625 16.36 -22.78 -31.21
C PRO A 625 17.08 -23.87 -30.41
N THR A 626 17.68 -23.54 -29.26
CA THR A 626 18.42 -24.48 -28.41
C THR A 626 18.09 -24.29 -26.93
N LEU A 627 18.11 -25.38 -26.16
CA LEU A 627 17.93 -25.35 -24.71
C LEU A 627 18.92 -24.42 -24.02
N GLY A 628 20.20 -24.48 -24.43
CA GLY A 628 21.26 -23.64 -23.86
C GLY A 628 20.93 -22.14 -23.96
N SER A 629 20.40 -21.69 -25.09
CA SER A 629 20.03 -20.28 -25.27
C SER A 629 18.85 -19.85 -24.41
N LEU A 630 17.85 -20.72 -24.19
CA LEU A 630 16.74 -20.47 -23.28
C LEU A 630 17.22 -20.30 -21.84
N LEU A 631 17.99 -21.27 -21.35
CA LEU A 631 18.42 -21.30 -19.96
C LEU A 631 19.46 -20.20 -19.67
N GLU A 632 20.31 -19.86 -20.64
CA GLU A 632 21.21 -18.70 -20.56
C GLU A 632 20.45 -17.39 -20.42
N ASP A 633 19.42 -17.13 -21.25
CA ASP A 633 18.61 -15.92 -21.16
C ASP A 633 17.89 -15.81 -19.80
N GLN A 634 17.36 -16.93 -19.31
CA GLN A 634 16.71 -17.00 -18.00
C GLN A 634 17.68 -16.72 -16.85
N LEU A 635 18.86 -17.36 -16.83
CA LEU A 635 19.88 -17.12 -15.81
C LEU A 635 20.38 -15.68 -15.83
N ARG A 636 20.68 -15.14 -17.02
CA ARG A 636 21.13 -13.73 -17.15
C ARG A 636 20.05 -12.76 -16.70
N THR A 637 18.77 -13.06 -16.94
CA THR A 637 17.65 -12.25 -16.45
C THR A 637 17.52 -12.31 -14.93
N ALA A 638 17.56 -13.51 -14.34
CA ALA A 638 17.52 -13.70 -12.90
C ALA A 638 18.68 -12.96 -12.20
N VAL A 639 19.90 -13.06 -12.74
CA VAL A 639 21.09 -12.37 -12.21
C VAL A 639 20.96 -10.85 -12.29
N ARG A 640 20.43 -10.29 -13.39
CA ARG A 640 20.16 -8.85 -13.49
C ARG A 640 19.17 -8.36 -12.41
N GLN A 641 18.13 -9.14 -12.14
CA GLN A 641 17.12 -8.81 -11.12
C GLN A 641 17.67 -8.92 -9.69
N THR A 642 18.63 -9.82 -9.46
CA THR A 642 19.19 -10.14 -8.12
C THR A 642 20.56 -9.53 -7.85
N GLN A 643 21.07 -8.72 -8.79
CA GLN A 643 22.45 -8.23 -8.83
C GLN A 643 22.89 -7.52 -7.53
N GLN A 644 21.96 -6.87 -6.81
CA GLN A 644 22.30 -6.13 -5.58
C GLN A 644 22.64 -7.02 -4.37
N TRP A 645 22.18 -8.28 -4.32
CA TRP A 645 22.39 -9.16 -3.16
C TRP A 645 23.21 -10.40 -3.54
N LEU A 646 22.92 -11.01 -4.70
CA LEU A 646 23.58 -12.24 -5.14
C LEU A 646 25.10 -12.07 -5.33
N GLN A 647 25.56 -10.92 -5.85
CA GLN A 647 26.99 -10.65 -6.04
C GLN A 647 27.78 -10.49 -4.73
N LYS A 648 27.10 -10.27 -3.60
CA LYS A 648 27.75 -10.10 -2.30
C LYS A 648 28.19 -11.44 -1.70
N ASP A 649 27.42 -12.49 -1.98
CA ASP A 649 27.59 -13.81 -1.36
C ASP A 649 28.07 -14.89 -2.36
N LEU A 650 27.89 -14.69 -3.67
CA LEU A 650 28.27 -15.67 -4.72
C LEU A 650 29.35 -15.14 -5.69
N PRO A 651 30.39 -15.93 -6.02
CA PRO A 651 31.36 -15.56 -7.04
C PRO A 651 30.72 -15.53 -8.43
N ALA A 652 30.97 -14.48 -9.23
CA ALA A 652 30.51 -14.40 -10.62
C ALA A 652 30.92 -15.61 -11.48
N ALA A 653 32.04 -16.26 -11.14
CA ALA A 653 32.52 -17.47 -11.78
C ALA A 653 31.62 -18.71 -11.56
N ALA A 654 30.77 -18.73 -10.53
CA ALA A 654 29.83 -19.84 -10.31
C ALA A 654 28.69 -19.82 -11.33
N VAL A 655 28.15 -18.63 -11.62
CA VAL A 655 27.07 -18.43 -12.60
C VAL A 655 27.55 -18.77 -14.01
N GLU A 656 28.72 -18.26 -14.41
CA GLU A 656 29.24 -18.52 -15.77
C GLU A 656 29.60 -20.00 -15.97
N ARG A 657 29.98 -20.74 -14.93
CA ARG A 657 30.17 -22.20 -15.01
C ARG A 657 28.87 -22.93 -15.32
N VAL A 658 27.78 -22.61 -14.62
CA VAL A 658 26.46 -23.23 -14.87
C VAL A 658 25.96 -22.90 -16.28
N ILE A 659 26.17 -21.67 -16.76
CA ILE A 659 25.81 -21.28 -18.13
C ILE A 659 26.56 -22.15 -19.16
N GLU A 660 27.86 -22.36 -18.97
CA GLU A 660 28.67 -23.17 -19.89
C GLU A 660 28.26 -24.65 -19.88
N GLU A 661 27.98 -25.23 -18.71
CA GLU A 661 27.51 -26.62 -18.59
C GLU A 661 26.16 -26.81 -19.28
N VAL A 662 25.22 -25.89 -19.06
CA VAL A 662 23.87 -25.97 -19.63
C VAL A 662 23.86 -25.81 -21.16
N ARG A 663 24.81 -25.05 -21.73
CA ARG A 663 24.97 -24.91 -23.19
C ARG A 663 25.33 -26.22 -23.90
N GLN A 664 25.95 -27.15 -23.19
CA GLN A 664 26.39 -28.42 -23.75
C GLN A 664 25.25 -29.45 -23.84
N ARG A 665 24.17 -29.26 -23.09
CA ARG A 665 23.01 -30.16 -23.08
C ARG A 665 22.28 -30.15 -24.43
N ARG A 666 22.07 -31.33 -25.00
CA ARG A 666 21.22 -31.52 -26.19
C ARG A 666 20.09 -32.47 -25.85
N CYS A 667 18.85 -32.00 -26.03
CA CYS A 667 17.65 -32.81 -25.83
C CYS A 667 16.56 -32.38 -26.82
N ARG A 668 15.45 -33.12 -26.84
CA ARG A 668 14.23 -32.69 -27.52
C ARG A 668 13.34 -31.96 -26.51
N PRO A 669 12.68 -30.86 -26.90
CA PRO A 669 11.81 -30.14 -25.98
C PRO A 669 10.60 -31.02 -25.62
N ALA A 670 10.29 -31.04 -24.33
CA ALA A 670 9.08 -31.60 -23.76
C ALA A 670 8.43 -30.56 -22.86
N VAL A 671 7.17 -30.79 -22.49
CA VAL A 671 6.50 -29.96 -21.48
C VAL A 671 7.19 -30.20 -20.13
N VAL A 672 7.61 -29.10 -19.52
CA VAL A 672 8.25 -29.05 -18.20
C VAL A 672 7.44 -28.10 -17.35
N HIS A 673 7.00 -28.53 -16.17
CA HIS A 673 6.25 -27.71 -15.22
C HIS A 673 7.06 -26.48 -14.78
N GLY A 674 8.36 -26.66 -14.55
CA GLY A 674 9.34 -25.60 -14.27
C GLY A 674 9.37 -25.13 -12.81
N ASP A 675 8.25 -25.29 -12.10
CA ASP A 675 8.13 -25.11 -10.65
C ASP A 675 7.51 -26.35 -9.98
N TYR A 676 8.15 -27.50 -10.16
CA TYR A 676 7.64 -28.78 -9.64
C TYR A 676 8.16 -29.04 -8.22
N TYR A 677 7.34 -28.72 -7.22
CA TYR A 677 7.62 -28.95 -5.79
C TYR A 677 6.38 -29.54 -5.07
N PRO A 678 6.54 -30.09 -3.84
CA PRO A 678 5.45 -30.79 -3.15
C PRO A 678 4.18 -29.95 -2.89
N GLY A 679 4.24 -28.63 -2.88
CA GLY A 679 3.05 -27.78 -2.74
C GLY A 679 2.10 -27.82 -3.94
N ASN A 680 2.62 -28.10 -5.13
CA ASN A 680 1.84 -28.16 -6.38
C ASN A 680 1.27 -29.55 -6.68
N VAL A 681 1.56 -30.55 -5.83
CA VAL A 681 1.11 -31.93 -6.03
C VAL A 681 0.10 -32.30 -4.94
N PHE A 682 -0.96 -33.00 -5.33
CA PHE A 682 -2.03 -33.41 -4.43
C PHE A 682 -1.97 -34.92 -4.15
N VAL A 683 -2.19 -35.28 -2.89
CA VAL A 683 -2.18 -36.65 -2.40
C VAL A 683 -3.49 -36.96 -1.69
N ASP A 684 -3.96 -38.19 -1.86
CA ASP A 684 -5.10 -38.75 -1.14
C ASP A 684 -4.78 -40.19 -0.70
N ILE A 685 -5.49 -40.69 0.29
CA ILE A 685 -5.31 -42.04 0.80
C ILE A 685 -6.36 -42.94 0.17
N ALA A 686 -5.92 -43.93 -0.60
CA ALA A 686 -6.80 -44.93 -1.18
C ALA A 686 -7.42 -45.83 -0.09
N ALA A 687 -8.51 -46.53 -0.44
CA ALA A 687 -9.22 -47.41 0.50
C ALA A 687 -8.35 -48.56 1.07
N ASP A 688 -7.23 -48.87 0.41
CA ASP A 688 -6.22 -49.84 0.84
C ASP A 688 -5.16 -49.26 1.79
N GLY A 689 -5.26 -47.97 2.15
CA GLY A 689 -4.31 -47.25 3.01
C GLY A 689 -3.06 -46.75 2.30
N SER A 690 -2.94 -46.91 0.98
CA SER A 690 -1.81 -46.42 0.19
C SER A 690 -1.99 -44.94 -0.21
N ALA A 691 -0.90 -44.16 -0.16
CA ALA A 691 -0.91 -42.76 -0.56
C ALA A 691 -0.82 -42.64 -2.09
N VAL A 692 -1.88 -42.15 -2.73
CA VAL A 692 -1.99 -41.98 -4.19
C VAL A 692 -1.87 -40.50 -4.53
N ILE A 693 -1.05 -40.18 -5.53
CA ILE A 693 -1.01 -38.83 -6.11
C ILE A 693 -2.23 -38.65 -7.00
N THR A 694 -3.10 -37.72 -6.64
CA THR A 694 -4.39 -37.49 -7.31
C THR A 694 -4.28 -36.50 -8.46
N GLY A 695 -3.33 -35.58 -8.40
CA GLY A 695 -3.14 -34.58 -9.45
C GLY A 695 -1.95 -33.66 -9.23
N VAL A 696 -1.61 -32.93 -10.29
CA VAL A 696 -0.61 -31.85 -10.30
C VAL A 696 -1.34 -30.57 -10.65
N GLY A 697 -1.15 -29.52 -9.86
CA GLY A 697 -1.78 -28.22 -10.02
C GLY A 697 -0.80 -27.12 -10.40
N ASP A 698 -1.37 -25.98 -10.76
CA ASP A 698 -0.67 -24.68 -10.86
C ASP A 698 0.46 -24.57 -11.91
N PHE A 699 0.16 -24.96 -13.16
CA PHE A 699 1.01 -24.57 -14.28
C PHE A 699 0.99 -23.05 -14.43
N SER A 700 2.15 -22.44 -14.35
CA SER A 700 2.36 -21.00 -14.24
C SER A 700 3.22 -20.47 -15.40
N PRO A 701 3.55 -19.17 -15.46
CA PRO A 701 4.52 -18.65 -16.43
C PRO A 701 5.93 -19.28 -16.33
N HIS A 702 6.18 -20.14 -15.34
CA HIS A 702 7.38 -20.97 -15.24
C HIS A 702 7.30 -22.25 -16.08
N THR A 703 6.15 -22.61 -16.66
CA THR A 703 6.04 -23.80 -17.52
C THR A 703 6.73 -23.59 -18.88
N LEU A 704 7.55 -24.55 -19.27
CA LEU A 704 8.50 -24.46 -20.37
C LEU A 704 8.32 -25.59 -21.39
N ALA A 705 8.72 -25.31 -22.62
CA ALA A 705 9.23 -26.31 -23.56
C ALA A 705 10.74 -26.47 -23.31
N ALA A 706 11.15 -27.47 -22.54
CA ALA A 706 12.53 -27.65 -22.08
C ALA A 706 12.90 -29.12 -21.88
N ASP A 707 14.01 -29.39 -21.18
CA ASP A 707 14.46 -30.74 -20.89
C ASP A 707 13.58 -31.39 -19.79
N PRO A 708 12.98 -32.56 -20.02
CA PRO A 708 12.16 -33.24 -19.01
C PRO A 708 12.92 -33.60 -17.72
N LEU A 709 14.26 -33.67 -17.75
CA LEU A 709 15.05 -33.86 -16.52
C LEU A 709 14.94 -32.68 -15.55
N MET A 710 14.54 -31.50 -16.01
CA MET A 710 14.36 -30.33 -15.15
C MET A 710 13.29 -30.57 -14.08
N ASP A 711 12.14 -31.16 -14.42
CA ASP A 711 11.11 -31.46 -13.41
C ASP A 711 11.55 -32.57 -12.44
N ILE A 712 12.38 -33.51 -12.89
CA ILE A 712 12.97 -34.55 -12.02
C ILE A 712 13.99 -33.91 -11.06
N ALA A 713 14.83 -33.00 -11.56
CA ALA A 713 15.76 -32.24 -10.73
C ALA A 713 15.03 -31.29 -9.76
N GLY A 714 13.93 -30.67 -10.20
CA GLY A 714 13.03 -29.87 -9.37
C GLY A 714 12.39 -30.72 -8.26
N ALA A 715 11.91 -31.91 -8.61
CA ALA A 715 11.33 -32.86 -7.66
C ALA A 715 12.29 -33.19 -6.51
N VAL A 716 13.57 -33.40 -6.81
CA VAL A 716 14.61 -33.65 -5.80
C VAL A 716 14.99 -32.36 -5.06
N SER A 717 15.28 -31.29 -5.80
CA SER A 717 15.93 -30.09 -5.24
C SER A 717 14.97 -29.24 -4.42
N LEU A 718 13.76 -28.97 -4.95
CA LEU A 718 12.79 -28.08 -4.33
C LEU A 718 12.08 -28.72 -3.13
N MET A 719 12.02 -30.06 -3.05
CA MET A 719 11.54 -30.76 -1.86
C MET A 719 12.40 -30.48 -0.62
N GLY A 720 13.68 -30.17 -0.80
CA GLY A 720 14.56 -29.77 0.30
C GLY A 720 14.15 -28.46 0.98
N LEU A 721 13.18 -27.72 0.43
CA LEU A 721 12.62 -26.50 1.02
C LEU A 721 11.50 -26.78 2.03
N GLU A 722 11.00 -28.01 2.11
CA GLU A 722 9.94 -28.39 3.05
C GLU A 722 10.46 -28.41 4.50
N ASP A 723 9.63 -27.97 5.44
CA ASP A 723 10.01 -27.81 6.86
C ASP A 723 9.51 -29.00 7.70
N TYR A 724 10.24 -30.12 7.64
CA TYR A 724 10.05 -31.27 8.55
C TYR A 724 11.36 -32.01 8.85
N PRO A 725 11.48 -32.69 10.02
CA PRO A 725 12.76 -33.20 10.52
C PRO A 725 13.51 -34.16 9.59
N GLU A 726 12.79 -35.02 8.87
CA GLU A 726 13.37 -36.07 8.01
C GLU A 726 13.58 -35.66 6.54
N VAL A 727 13.34 -34.39 6.19
CA VAL A 727 13.38 -33.90 4.80
C VAL A 727 14.68 -34.21 4.07
N ALA A 728 15.83 -34.14 4.75
CA ALA A 728 17.12 -34.43 4.14
C ALA A 728 17.29 -35.92 3.80
N GLU A 729 16.77 -36.82 4.64
CA GLU A 729 16.78 -38.27 4.36
C GLU A 729 15.84 -38.62 3.22
N ASP A 730 14.66 -38.01 3.22
CA ASP A 730 13.63 -38.24 2.20
C ASP A 730 14.05 -37.63 0.85
N GLN A 731 14.74 -36.48 0.83
CA GLN A 731 15.38 -35.90 -0.36
C GLN A 731 16.46 -36.83 -0.93
N ALA A 732 17.35 -37.36 -0.08
CA ALA A 732 18.39 -38.31 -0.51
C ALA A 732 17.79 -39.60 -1.07
N PHE A 733 16.69 -40.08 -0.48
CA PHE A 733 15.92 -41.22 -1.01
C PHE A 733 15.37 -40.92 -2.40
N VAL A 734 14.70 -39.78 -2.61
CA VAL A 734 14.14 -39.40 -3.92
C VAL A 734 15.25 -39.26 -4.98
N HIS A 735 16.41 -38.70 -4.61
CA HIS A 735 17.57 -38.63 -5.50
C HIS A 735 18.05 -40.02 -5.95
N GLN A 736 18.22 -40.96 -5.01
CA GLN A 736 18.60 -42.34 -5.34
C GLN A 736 17.57 -43.04 -6.23
N GLN A 737 16.28 -42.82 -5.98
CA GLN A 737 15.21 -43.37 -6.81
C GLN A 737 15.19 -42.74 -8.21
N ALA A 738 15.55 -41.46 -8.36
CA ALA A 738 15.66 -40.82 -9.67
C ALA A 738 16.75 -41.48 -10.53
N ILE A 739 17.92 -41.74 -9.95
CA ILE A 739 19.01 -42.46 -10.63
C ILE A 739 18.56 -43.89 -10.99
N ALA A 740 17.91 -44.60 -10.06
CA ALA A 740 17.46 -45.98 -10.30
C ALA A 740 16.40 -46.09 -11.40
N LEU A 741 15.45 -45.15 -11.47
CA LEU A 741 14.36 -45.17 -12.44
C LEU A 741 14.78 -44.70 -13.84
N TYR A 742 15.59 -43.64 -13.90
CA TYR A 742 15.88 -42.94 -15.16
C TYR A 742 17.32 -43.10 -15.64
N GLY A 743 18.24 -43.63 -14.83
CA GLY A 743 19.66 -43.78 -15.17
C GLY A 743 19.95 -44.75 -16.32
N ASN A 744 19.05 -45.72 -16.58
CA ASN A 744 19.18 -46.59 -17.76
C ASN A 744 18.92 -45.84 -19.08
N ALA A 745 18.08 -44.79 -19.05
CA ALA A 745 17.78 -43.97 -20.22
C ALA A 745 18.74 -42.78 -20.36
N GLU A 746 19.23 -42.26 -19.23
CA GLU A 746 20.14 -41.12 -19.14
C GLU A 746 21.35 -41.51 -18.26
N PRO A 747 22.43 -42.04 -18.84
CA PRO A 747 23.59 -42.53 -18.08
C PRO A 747 24.27 -41.46 -17.21
N ASP A 748 24.21 -40.20 -17.65
CA ASP A 748 24.78 -39.04 -16.95
C ASP A 748 23.75 -38.32 -16.06
N ILE A 749 22.66 -38.98 -15.68
CA ILE A 749 21.57 -38.33 -14.93
C ILE A 749 22.05 -37.65 -13.65
N ASP A 750 22.93 -38.28 -12.88
CA ASP A 750 23.45 -37.75 -11.61
C ASP A 750 24.15 -36.39 -11.82
N TYR A 751 24.96 -36.29 -12.87
CA TYR A 751 25.61 -35.05 -13.27
C TYR A 751 24.58 -33.96 -13.64
N TRP A 752 23.57 -34.30 -14.43
CA TRP A 752 22.56 -33.33 -14.88
C TRP A 752 21.59 -32.91 -13.78
N LEU A 753 21.27 -33.79 -12.82
CA LEU A 753 20.50 -33.41 -11.63
C LEU A 753 21.25 -32.35 -10.83
N ASP A 754 22.57 -32.47 -10.68
CA ASP A 754 23.37 -31.47 -10.00
C ASP A 754 23.48 -30.14 -10.78
N VAL A 755 23.65 -30.20 -12.10
CA VAL A 755 23.64 -28.99 -12.96
C VAL A 755 22.30 -28.26 -12.82
N TYR A 756 21.17 -28.97 -12.91
CA TYR A 756 19.85 -28.35 -12.77
C TYR A 756 19.55 -27.87 -11.35
N ARG A 757 20.06 -28.55 -10.32
CA ARG A 757 20.01 -28.08 -8.92
C ARG A 757 20.69 -26.71 -8.79
N ARG A 758 21.89 -26.55 -9.36
CA ARG A 758 22.63 -25.27 -9.37
C ARG A 758 21.92 -24.21 -10.23
N TYR A 759 21.33 -24.60 -11.36
CA TYR A 759 20.48 -23.71 -12.15
C TYR A 759 19.29 -23.18 -11.35
N TYR A 760 18.52 -24.05 -10.67
CA TYR A 760 17.36 -23.64 -9.89
C TYR A 760 17.73 -22.77 -8.69
N ALA A 761 18.87 -23.05 -8.05
CA ALA A 761 19.42 -22.22 -6.99
C ALA A 761 19.63 -20.77 -7.47
N ILE A 762 20.18 -20.56 -8.68
CA ILE A 762 20.36 -19.22 -9.25
C ILE A 762 19.03 -18.62 -9.72
N TYR A 763 18.19 -19.41 -10.41
CA TYR A 763 16.94 -18.94 -10.99
C TYR A 763 15.96 -18.43 -9.92
N TYR A 764 15.81 -19.16 -8.82
CA TYR A 764 14.94 -18.79 -7.70
C TYR A 764 15.60 -17.92 -6.64
N ALA A 765 16.87 -17.49 -6.83
CA ALA A 765 17.56 -16.63 -5.86
C ALA A 765 16.89 -15.25 -5.66
N ALA A 766 15.99 -14.86 -6.56
CA ALA A 766 15.20 -13.64 -6.40
C ALA A 766 14.16 -13.74 -5.27
N ASP A 767 13.76 -14.95 -4.90
CA ASP A 767 12.85 -15.17 -3.78
C ASP A 767 13.64 -15.15 -2.45
N PRO A 768 13.35 -14.19 -1.53
CA PRO A 768 14.01 -14.13 -0.23
C PRO A 768 13.83 -15.39 0.63
N ALA A 769 12.78 -16.18 0.41
CA ALA A 769 12.54 -17.42 1.14
C ALA A 769 13.48 -18.56 0.67
N VAL A 770 13.85 -18.56 -0.61
CA VAL A 770 14.69 -19.60 -1.23
C VAL A 770 16.18 -19.24 -1.18
N TYR A 771 16.51 -17.94 -1.11
CA TYR A 771 17.88 -17.42 -1.14
C TYR A 771 18.89 -18.15 -0.22
N PRO A 772 18.60 -18.43 1.07
CA PRO A 772 19.56 -19.14 1.93
C PRO A 772 19.88 -20.57 1.44
N HIS A 773 18.87 -21.26 0.89
CA HIS A 773 19.05 -22.58 0.29
C HIS A 773 19.82 -22.49 -1.01
N SER A 774 19.58 -21.45 -1.83
CA SER A 774 20.34 -21.19 -3.05
C SER A 774 21.83 -21.01 -2.80
N VAL A 775 22.21 -20.24 -1.77
CA VAL A 775 23.63 -20.06 -1.40
C VAL A 775 24.24 -21.38 -0.94
N ALA A 776 23.59 -22.10 -0.02
CA ALA A 776 24.08 -23.39 0.47
C ALA A 776 24.16 -24.47 -0.62
N ALA A 777 23.31 -24.39 -1.65
CA ALA A 777 23.35 -25.29 -2.79
C ALA A 777 24.52 -24.99 -3.74
N LEU A 778 24.97 -23.75 -3.84
CA LEU A 778 26.06 -23.34 -4.73
C LEU A 778 27.44 -23.41 -4.05
N GLU A 779 27.51 -23.45 -2.72
CA GLU A 779 28.74 -23.71 -1.94
C GLU A 779 29.15 -25.19 -1.91
N ARG A 780 28.19 -26.11 -2.09
CA ARG A 780 28.41 -27.56 -2.23
C ARG A 780 28.63 -27.93 -3.69
#